data_AF-A0A928WTN9-F1
#
_entry.id   AF-A0A928WTN9-F1
#
_cell.length_a   1.000
_cell.length_b   1.000
_cell.length_c   1.000
_cell.angle_alpha   90.00
_cell.angle_beta   90.00
_cell.angle_gamma   90.00
#
_symmetry.space_group_name_H-M   'P 1'
#
loop_
_entity.id
_entity.type
_entity.pdbx_description
1 polymer ?
#
loop_
_entity_poly.entity_id
_entity_poly.type
_entity_poly.pdbx_seq_one_letter_code
_entity_poly.pdbx_strand_id
1 'polypeptide(L)'
;MTVWRKLAIASAIGLWQLSSPVWAQAGLVEIEDFDYWQSLCSLQISAADYEAALVACERSIALRPREAAQWAIHSEILLNLERYPEAIASAQRALAIDPQNTSALTYQCLAHSALQQNQIAIDLCDQALALETVEEMPGSAEALRYQGNALEQAERYGEALSIYEGVLTLAPDDPQTLTFKCRTQIELQQYAEAIESCQQAIAAIDLEESTEENLENSSEVENLEESSETPEETSAEAAVQEDLETESLETEDSEDIQANGTENNTEDSSESTPQNEQQQADIRGLALLYQGVAHARLRQYAQAVQSYDAALSIDPRNAEVWTLQGRALAKQEQFVAALTSYTRAVEILPNSSRALLGQCIAFNQLAQYESAATACQQAIQGDALWWESGEAEAWNQSGQALAGQGNYEAGLAAASRAIGIRPGYAEAWSNQSVLYWYVGNLREDVHVAVEEYIRAIAAAEQALELQSQSAIALEETALEEIARIQANLGRYHLTLGQIYTDLSSVETARNHFHLALSAYSAALAQLPEDADAWVNSSVALWSLGKFDRAYQAANQAVALDPNLVEAWQTQAVVLVALEQYELALSSYRIALDLDMENADIWAAIGVVSLQLQTPEAQAEGIAALNRAIQLNPTQAIALKTLAIIEAQSETETEI
;
A
#
# COMPACT_ATOMS: atom_id res chain seq x y z
N MET A 1 -28.67 -14.68 74.72
CA MET A 1 -28.55 -15.84 75.64
C MET A 1 -29.81 -16.69 75.49
N THR A 2 -29.67 -18.02 75.55
CA THR A 2 -30.62 -19.11 75.17
C THR A 2 -30.85 -19.29 73.65
N VAL A 3 -30.03 -20.06 72.91
CA VAL A 3 -29.84 -21.54 72.85
C VAL A 3 -30.86 -22.18 71.88
N TRP A 4 -30.54 -22.45 70.60
CA TRP A 4 -29.72 -23.51 69.96
C TRP A 4 -30.44 -24.85 69.66
N ARG A 5 -30.26 -25.32 68.41
CA ARG A 5 -30.39 -26.69 67.80
C ARG A 5 -31.76 -27.08 67.24
N LYS A 6 -31.90 -27.51 65.97
CA LYS A 6 -31.06 -28.44 65.16
C LYS A 6 -30.99 -28.00 63.66
N LEU A 7 -29.79 -27.80 63.08
CA LEU A 7 -29.07 -28.66 62.09
C LEU A 7 -29.87 -28.91 60.77
N ALA A 8 -29.55 -28.24 59.65
CA ALA A 8 -28.54 -28.55 58.61
C ALA A 8 -28.83 -29.90 57.90
N ILE A 9 -28.98 -30.03 56.58
CA ILE A 9 -28.05 -29.76 55.46
C ILE A 9 -28.84 -29.77 54.13
N ALA A 10 -28.61 -28.82 53.22
CA ALA A 10 -28.34 -29.03 51.78
C ALA A 10 -28.24 -27.69 51.04
N SER A 11 -27.25 -27.62 50.17
CA SER A 11 -26.57 -26.47 49.56
C SER A 11 -27.16 -25.97 48.24
N ALA A 12 -26.82 -24.71 47.91
CA ALA A 12 -26.72 -24.09 46.57
C ALA A 12 -28.09 -23.84 45.88
N ILE A 13 -28.39 -22.70 45.27
CA ILE A 13 -27.60 -21.75 44.47
C ILE A 13 -28.20 -20.33 44.70
N GLY A 14 -27.33 -19.32 44.76
CA GLY A 14 -27.71 -17.92 44.98
C GLY A 14 -28.39 -17.28 43.77
N LEU A 15 -29.62 -16.85 43.97
CA LEU A 15 -30.31 -15.84 43.17
C LEU A 15 -29.91 -14.46 43.70
N TRP A 16 -29.07 -13.72 42.98
CA TRP A 16 -28.88 -12.30 43.18
C TRP A 16 -29.41 -11.52 41.96
N GLN A 17 -30.55 -10.87 42.22
CA GLN A 17 -30.98 -9.57 41.72
C GLN A 17 -31.09 -9.35 40.20
N LEU A 18 -32.31 -9.54 39.71
CA LEU A 18 -32.90 -8.83 38.58
C LEU A 18 -32.86 -7.32 38.85
N SER A 19 -32.09 -6.59 38.05
CA SER A 19 -32.34 -5.17 37.78
C SER A 19 -33.23 -5.09 36.53
N SER A 20 -34.54 -5.01 36.72
CA SER A 20 -35.51 -4.69 35.67
C SER A 20 -35.55 -3.16 35.47
N PRO A 21 -35.46 -2.64 34.24
CA PRO A 21 -35.78 -1.25 33.99
C PRO A 21 -37.30 -1.08 33.76
N VAL A 22 -37.87 -0.23 34.61
CA VAL A 22 -38.78 0.88 34.26
C VAL A 22 -39.90 0.59 33.26
N TRP A 23 -41.07 0.24 33.81
CA TRP A 23 -42.36 0.35 33.15
C TRP A 23 -42.80 1.81 33.24
N ALA A 24 -42.62 2.58 32.18
CA ALA A 24 -43.22 3.90 32.07
C ALA A 24 -43.61 4.19 30.62
N GLN A 25 -44.88 3.95 30.29
CA GLN A 25 -45.67 4.95 29.56
C GLN A 25 -47.16 4.71 29.73
N ALA A 26 -47.86 5.83 29.80
CA ALA A 26 -49.22 5.99 30.27
C ALA A 26 -50.27 5.56 29.23
N GLY A 27 -51.37 5.00 29.73
CA GLY A 27 -52.71 5.24 29.20
C GLY A 27 -52.96 4.88 27.74
N LEU A 28 -52.74 3.61 27.37
CA LEU A 28 -53.43 3.00 26.24
C LEU A 28 -54.17 1.77 26.78
N VAL A 29 -55.36 1.52 26.25
CA VAL A 29 -56.10 0.27 26.47
C VAL A 29 -55.10 -0.88 26.33
N GLU A 30 -54.94 -1.72 27.35
CA GLU A 30 -54.08 -2.91 27.26
C GLU A 30 -54.74 -3.84 26.24
N ILE A 31 -54.32 -3.71 24.99
CA ILE A 31 -54.69 -4.63 23.91
C ILE A 31 -54.01 -5.94 24.26
N GLU A 32 -54.74 -6.86 24.90
CA GLU A 32 -54.30 -8.23 25.21
C GLU A 32 -54.48 -9.16 23.99
N ASP A 33 -54.19 -8.67 22.79
CA ASP A 33 -54.30 -9.42 21.54
C ASP A 33 -52.91 -9.74 20.99
N PHE A 34 -52.57 -11.03 20.98
CA PHE A 34 -51.30 -11.51 20.47
C PHE A 34 -51.12 -11.24 18.97
N ASP A 35 -52.16 -11.48 18.17
CA ASP A 35 -52.05 -11.39 16.71
C ASP A 35 -51.84 -9.93 16.26
N TYR A 36 -52.41 -8.98 17.02
CA TYR A 36 -52.17 -7.55 16.88
C TYR A 36 -50.69 -7.19 17.13
N TRP A 37 -50.13 -7.57 18.28
CA TRP A 37 -48.74 -7.22 18.62
C TRP A 37 -47.73 -7.92 17.71
N GLN A 38 -48.02 -9.16 17.29
CA GLN A 38 -47.21 -9.88 16.30
C GLN A 38 -47.21 -9.17 14.96
N SER A 39 -48.37 -8.78 14.45
CA SER A 39 -48.49 -8.11 13.15
C SER A 39 -47.86 -6.72 13.18
N LEU A 40 -47.99 -5.99 14.29
CA LEU A 40 -47.33 -4.71 14.48
C LEU A 40 -45.80 -4.86 14.51
N CYS A 41 -45.28 -5.87 15.21
CA CYS A 41 -43.87 -6.22 15.20
C CYS A 41 -43.36 -6.47 13.78
N SER A 42 -44.04 -7.33 13.01
CA SER A 42 -43.63 -7.64 11.63
C SER A 42 -43.69 -6.41 10.72
N LEU A 43 -44.72 -5.56 10.88
CA LEU A 43 -44.85 -4.32 10.10
C LEU A 43 -43.71 -3.33 10.41
N GLN A 44 -43.34 -3.20 11.67
CA GLN A 44 -42.24 -2.32 12.10
C GLN A 44 -40.88 -2.84 11.65
N ILE A 45 -40.68 -4.16 11.60
CA ILE A 45 -39.49 -4.77 10.97
C ILE A 45 -39.43 -4.40 9.49
N SER A 46 -40.54 -4.54 8.76
CA SER A 46 -40.56 -4.16 7.33
C SER A 46 -40.34 -2.66 7.10
N ALA A 47 -40.63 -1.82 8.10
CA ALA A 47 -40.34 -0.39 8.09
C ALA A 47 -38.94 -0.04 8.64
N ALA A 48 -38.11 -1.05 8.96
CA ALA A 48 -36.78 -0.91 9.57
C ALA A 48 -36.73 -0.11 10.89
N ASP A 49 -37.86 0.06 11.58
CA ASP A 49 -37.94 0.68 12.90
C ASP A 49 -37.76 -0.39 14.00
N TYR A 50 -36.51 -0.84 14.15
CA TYR A 50 -36.17 -1.95 15.04
C TYR A 50 -36.38 -1.63 16.53
N GLU A 51 -36.26 -0.37 16.94
CA GLU A 51 -36.52 0.04 18.33
C GLU A 51 -38.02 -0.06 18.67
N ALA A 52 -38.90 0.42 17.78
CA ALA A 52 -40.33 0.27 17.98
C ALA A 52 -40.78 -1.19 17.82
N ALA A 53 -40.21 -1.91 16.85
CA ALA A 53 -40.46 -3.33 16.62
C ALA A 53 -40.11 -4.17 17.86
N LEU A 54 -39.01 -3.87 18.55
CA LEU A 54 -38.59 -4.57 19.76
C LEU A 54 -39.69 -4.52 20.83
N VAL A 55 -40.25 -3.34 21.07
CA VAL A 55 -41.31 -3.14 22.08
C VAL A 55 -42.58 -3.92 21.70
N ALA A 56 -42.98 -3.91 20.43
CA ALA A 56 -44.14 -4.67 19.97
C ALA A 56 -43.91 -6.19 20.08
N CYS A 57 -42.70 -6.66 19.71
CA CYS A 57 -42.29 -8.05 19.81
C CYS A 57 -42.29 -8.56 21.26
N GLU A 58 -41.73 -7.78 22.20
CA GLU A 58 -41.70 -8.13 23.62
C GLU A 58 -43.11 -8.27 24.21
N ARG A 59 -44.07 -7.43 23.77
CA ARG A 59 -45.49 -7.54 24.18
C ARG A 59 -46.14 -8.81 23.63
N SER A 60 -45.88 -9.15 22.37
CA SER A 60 -46.32 -10.41 21.75
C SER A 60 -45.79 -11.63 22.53
N ILE A 61 -44.49 -11.63 22.85
CA ILE A 61 -43.83 -12.69 23.63
C ILE A 61 -44.40 -12.78 25.05
N ALA A 62 -44.70 -11.66 25.70
CA ALA A 62 -45.29 -11.65 27.04
C ALA A 62 -46.66 -12.33 27.08
N LEU A 63 -47.46 -12.19 26.01
CA LEU A 63 -48.77 -12.83 25.87
C LEU A 63 -48.65 -14.33 25.54
N ARG A 64 -47.71 -14.73 24.67
CA ARG A 64 -47.45 -16.15 24.33
C ARG A 64 -45.95 -16.48 24.39
N PRO A 65 -45.39 -16.81 25.56
CA PRO A 65 -43.94 -17.01 25.73
C PRO A 65 -43.41 -18.34 25.16
N ARG A 66 -44.29 -19.22 24.66
CA ARG A 66 -43.93 -20.53 24.10
C ARG A 66 -43.98 -20.58 22.56
N GLU A 67 -44.03 -19.42 21.91
CA GLU A 67 -43.94 -19.32 20.45
C GLU A 67 -42.47 -19.19 20.02
N ALA A 68 -41.88 -20.26 19.47
CA ALA A 68 -40.47 -20.26 19.06
C ALA A 68 -40.19 -19.21 17.98
N ALA A 69 -41.10 -19.04 17.01
CA ALA A 69 -40.97 -18.07 15.93
C ALA A 69 -40.88 -16.62 16.44
N GLN A 70 -41.61 -16.27 17.51
CA GLN A 70 -41.53 -14.92 18.09
C GLN A 70 -40.18 -14.67 18.77
N TRP A 71 -39.60 -15.67 19.44
CA TRP A 71 -38.26 -15.57 20.00
C TRP A 71 -37.17 -15.49 18.92
N ALA A 72 -37.38 -16.10 17.76
CA ALA A 72 -36.49 -15.98 16.59
C ALA A 72 -36.55 -14.57 15.99
N ILE A 73 -37.75 -14.02 15.76
CA ILE A 73 -37.96 -12.63 15.29
C ILE A 73 -37.38 -11.63 16.30
N HIS A 74 -37.54 -11.86 17.60
CA HIS A 74 -36.92 -11.03 18.63
C HIS A 74 -35.38 -11.08 18.57
N SER A 75 -34.79 -12.22 18.17
CA SER A 75 -33.35 -12.30 17.93
C SER A 75 -32.91 -11.49 16.71
N GLU A 76 -33.68 -11.51 15.63
CA GLU A 76 -33.45 -10.72 14.42
C GLU A 76 -33.42 -9.21 14.71
N ILE A 77 -34.41 -8.71 15.46
CA ILE A 77 -34.47 -7.30 15.84
C ILE A 77 -33.22 -6.91 16.65
N LEU A 78 -32.83 -7.74 17.61
CA LEU A 78 -31.65 -7.49 18.44
C LEU A 78 -30.33 -7.54 17.65
N LEU A 79 -30.25 -8.35 16.60
CA LEU A 79 -29.11 -8.35 15.67
C LEU A 79 -28.98 -7.02 14.94
N ASN A 80 -30.08 -6.53 14.37
CA ASN A 80 -30.11 -5.26 13.65
C ASN A 80 -29.85 -4.05 14.57
N LEU A 81 -30.13 -4.19 15.87
CA LEU A 81 -29.74 -3.22 16.91
C LEU A 81 -28.31 -3.42 17.45
N GLU A 82 -27.51 -4.32 16.86
CA GLU A 82 -26.16 -4.69 17.28
C GLU A 82 -26.04 -5.22 18.73
N ARG A 83 -27.15 -5.69 19.31
CA ARG A 83 -27.21 -6.27 20.67
C ARG A 83 -26.93 -7.77 20.63
N TYR A 84 -25.77 -8.15 20.09
CA TYR A 84 -25.42 -9.54 19.78
C TYR A 84 -25.57 -10.54 20.96
N PRO A 85 -25.15 -10.23 22.21
CA PRO A 85 -25.32 -11.18 23.32
C PRO A 85 -26.79 -11.44 23.67
N GLU A 86 -27.64 -10.43 23.52
CA GLU A 86 -29.08 -10.54 23.79
C GLU A 86 -29.79 -11.27 22.65
N ALA A 87 -29.37 -11.03 21.41
CA ALA A 87 -29.81 -11.79 20.25
C ALA A 87 -29.53 -13.29 20.45
N ILE A 88 -28.30 -13.67 20.81
CA ILE A 88 -27.93 -15.07 21.11
C ILE A 88 -28.83 -15.66 22.19
N ALA A 89 -29.09 -14.93 23.27
CA ALA A 89 -29.96 -15.40 24.35
C ALA A 89 -31.42 -15.60 23.88
N SER A 90 -31.91 -14.74 22.98
CA SER A 90 -33.23 -14.87 22.37
C SER A 90 -33.32 -16.08 21.44
N ALA A 91 -32.34 -16.26 20.55
CA ALA A 91 -32.24 -17.42 19.67
C ALA A 91 -32.18 -18.73 20.47
N GLN A 92 -31.40 -18.77 21.56
CA GLN A 92 -31.35 -19.94 22.45
C GLN A 92 -32.70 -20.27 23.09
N ARG A 93 -33.53 -19.27 23.40
CA ARG A 93 -34.89 -19.49 23.91
C ARG A 93 -35.81 -20.07 22.82
N ALA A 94 -35.70 -19.60 21.59
CA ALA A 94 -36.40 -20.19 20.45
C ALA A 94 -36.02 -21.67 20.27
N LEU A 95 -34.72 -21.98 20.29
CA LEU A 95 -34.20 -23.35 20.14
C LEU A 95 -34.54 -24.28 21.31
N ALA A 96 -34.72 -23.73 22.52
CA ALA A 96 -35.19 -24.50 23.67
C ALA A 96 -36.66 -24.92 23.54
N ILE A 97 -37.46 -24.18 22.78
CA ILE A 97 -38.87 -24.48 22.47
C ILE A 97 -38.95 -25.39 21.25
N ASP A 98 -38.24 -25.03 20.19
CA ASP A 98 -38.15 -25.76 18.92
C ASP A 98 -36.68 -25.91 18.48
N PRO A 99 -36.05 -27.06 18.74
CA PRO A 99 -34.66 -27.30 18.39
C PRO A 99 -34.36 -27.32 16.88
N GLN A 100 -35.39 -27.37 16.02
CA GLN A 100 -35.24 -27.39 14.56
C GLN A 100 -35.56 -26.03 13.93
N ASN A 101 -35.71 -24.97 14.74
CA ASN A 101 -36.00 -23.64 14.23
C ASN A 101 -34.80 -23.08 13.45
N THR A 102 -34.90 -23.08 12.12
CA THR A 102 -33.85 -22.64 11.18
C THR A 102 -33.52 -21.16 11.37
N SER A 103 -34.51 -20.28 11.46
CA SER A 103 -34.32 -18.85 11.69
C SER A 103 -33.52 -18.56 12.96
N ALA A 104 -33.81 -19.25 14.07
CA ALA A 104 -33.07 -19.08 15.31
C ALA A 104 -31.61 -19.55 15.20
N LEU A 105 -31.34 -20.66 14.50
CA LEU A 105 -29.96 -21.10 14.23
C LEU A 105 -29.22 -20.10 13.34
N THR A 106 -29.87 -19.57 12.31
CA THR A 106 -29.34 -18.54 11.41
C THR A 106 -28.98 -17.29 12.20
N TYR A 107 -29.90 -16.68 12.94
CA TYR A 107 -29.61 -15.48 13.73
C TYR A 107 -28.53 -15.71 14.79
N GLN A 108 -28.47 -16.91 15.38
CA GLN A 108 -27.39 -17.26 16.29
C GLN A 108 -26.03 -17.33 15.56
N CYS A 109 -25.98 -17.92 14.36
CA CYS A 109 -24.79 -17.91 13.51
C CYS A 109 -24.34 -16.47 13.20
N LEU A 110 -25.26 -15.60 12.78
CA LEU A 110 -24.98 -14.19 12.48
C LEU A 110 -24.37 -13.47 13.69
N ALA A 111 -24.97 -13.63 14.88
CA ALA A 111 -24.48 -13.01 16.10
C ALA A 111 -23.07 -13.49 16.48
N HIS A 112 -22.80 -14.79 16.34
CA HIS A 112 -21.47 -15.35 16.61
C HIS A 112 -20.43 -14.92 15.55
N SER A 113 -20.84 -14.76 14.29
CA SER A 113 -19.99 -14.23 13.22
C SER A 113 -19.60 -12.77 13.50
N ALA A 114 -20.55 -11.92 13.89
CA ALA A 114 -20.29 -10.54 14.30
C ALA A 114 -19.37 -10.43 15.53
N LEU A 115 -19.40 -11.41 16.43
CA LEU A 115 -18.52 -11.49 17.60
C LEU A 115 -17.17 -12.18 17.32
N GLN A 116 -16.82 -12.46 16.06
CA GLN A 116 -15.60 -13.16 15.64
C GLN A 116 -15.43 -14.56 16.26
N GLN A 117 -16.54 -15.23 16.57
CA GLN A 117 -16.57 -16.60 17.09
C GLN A 117 -16.74 -17.61 15.95
N ASN A 118 -15.79 -17.58 15.00
CA ASN A 118 -15.92 -18.13 13.65
C ASN A 118 -16.34 -19.60 13.62
N GLN A 119 -15.71 -20.47 14.42
CA GLN A 119 -16.04 -21.90 14.41
C GLN A 119 -17.47 -22.17 14.91
N ILE A 120 -17.91 -21.46 15.95
CA ILE A 120 -19.27 -21.61 16.49
C ILE A 120 -20.28 -21.11 15.47
N ALA A 121 -19.99 -20.00 14.80
CA ALA A 121 -20.82 -19.47 13.73
C ALA A 121 -20.97 -20.51 12.59
N ILE A 122 -19.86 -21.04 12.08
CA ILE A 122 -19.86 -22.05 11.01
C ILE A 122 -20.70 -23.28 11.41
N ASP A 123 -20.48 -23.83 12.60
CA ASP A 123 -21.20 -25.03 13.07
C ASP A 123 -22.72 -24.79 13.19
N LEU A 124 -23.14 -23.57 13.56
CA LEU A 124 -24.55 -23.18 13.67
C LEU A 124 -25.18 -22.92 12.29
N CYS A 125 -24.46 -22.28 11.39
CA CYS A 125 -24.90 -22.10 10.00
C CYS A 125 -25.04 -23.46 9.28
N ASP A 126 -24.10 -24.38 9.46
CA ASP A 126 -24.21 -25.75 8.91
C ASP A 126 -25.43 -26.50 9.45
N GLN A 127 -25.77 -26.30 10.74
CA GLN A 127 -26.98 -26.87 11.33
C GLN A 127 -28.26 -26.26 10.77
N ALA A 128 -28.30 -24.94 10.55
CA ALA A 128 -29.44 -24.27 9.92
C ALA A 128 -29.68 -24.81 8.50
N LEU A 129 -28.63 -24.86 7.69
CA LEU A 129 -28.67 -25.30 6.29
C LEU A 129 -29.01 -26.79 6.15
N ALA A 130 -28.60 -27.63 7.11
CA ALA A 130 -28.95 -29.05 7.11
C ALA A 130 -30.45 -29.31 7.39
N LEU A 131 -31.14 -28.34 7.99
CA LEU A 131 -32.56 -28.42 8.34
C LEU A 131 -33.46 -27.73 7.31
N GLU A 132 -32.94 -26.79 6.52
CA GLU A 132 -33.65 -26.15 5.43
C GLU A 132 -33.80 -27.07 4.21
N THR A 133 -35.01 -27.17 3.66
CA THR A 133 -35.21 -27.70 2.32
C THR A 133 -34.99 -26.58 1.30
N VAL A 134 -34.36 -26.90 0.16
CA VAL A 134 -33.94 -25.98 -0.92
C VAL A 134 -35.02 -24.97 -1.38
N GLU A 135 -36.30 -25.16 -1.05
CA GLU A 135 -37.43 -24.36 -1.52
C GLU A 135 -37.79 -23.12 -0.66
N GLU A 136 -37.23 -22.95 0.56
CA GLU A 136 -37.50 -21.77 1.42
C GLU A 136 -36.36 -20.72 1.30
N MET A 137 -36.36 -19.98 0.18
CA MET A 137 -35.17 -19.31 -0.37
C MET A 137 -34.78 -17.88 0.09
N PRO A 138 -35.45 -17.13 0.99
CA PRO A 138 -34.91 -15.83 1.43
C PRO A 138 -33.88 -15.89 2.58
N GLY A 139 -34.11 -16.71 3.62
CA GLY A 139 -33.24 -16.77 4.82
C GLY A 139 -31.95 -17.57 4.62
N SER A 140 -31.94 -18.49 3.66
CA SER A 140 -30.80 -19.37 3.36
C SER A 140 -29.63 -18.63 2.71
N ALA A 141 -29.91 -17.68 1.81
CA ALA A 141 -28.88 -16.89 1.12
C ALA A 141 -28.11 -15.99 2.10
N GLU A 142 -28.82 -15.38 3.04
CA GLU A 142 -28.21 -14.55 4.09
C GLU A 142 -27.36 -15.41 5.03
N ALA A 143 -27.88 -16.55 5.50
CA ALA A 143 -27.11 -17.50 6.31
C ALA A 143 -25.83 -17.96 5.61
N LEU A 144 -25.89 -18.29 4.31
CA LEU A 144 -24.75 -18.67 3.50
C LEU A 144 -23.74 -17.53 3.35
N ARG A 145 -24.18 -16.28 3.12
CA ARG A 145 -23.26 -15.12 3.06
C ARG A 145 -22.49 -14.94 4.38
N TYR A 146 -23.17 -15.01 5.52
CA TYR A 146 -22.52 -14.87 6.83
C TYR A 146 -21.64 -16.07 7.19
N GLN A 147 -21.99 -17.28 6.72
CA GLN A 147 -21.10 -18.43 6.78
C GLN A 147 -19.83 -18.19 5.96
N GLY A 148 -19.96 -17.67 4.74
CA GLY A 148 -18.83 -17.26 3.90
C GLY A 148 -17.92 -16.26 4.62
N ASN A 149 -18.49 -15.25 5.26
CA ASN A 149 -17.74 -14.25 6.04
C ASN A 149 -17.03 -14.89 7.24
N ALA A 150 -17.71 -15.76 7.99
CA ALA A 150 -17.09 -16.49 9.10
C ALA A 150 -15.94 -17.41 8.63
N LEU A 151 -16.06 -17.99 7.42
CA LEU A 151 -14.99 -18.78 6.79
C LEU A 151 -13.81 -17.90 6.35
N GLU A 152 -14.05 -16.70 5.80
CA GLU A 152 -12.99 -15.73 5.50
C GLU A 152 -12.24 -15.29 6.75
N GLN A 153 -12.95 -14.97 7.84
CA GLN A 153 -12.32 -14.65 9.13
C GLN A 153 -11.55 -15.83 9.73
N ALA A 154 -11.87 -17.06 9.33
CA ALA A 154 -11.12 -18.26 9.67
C ALA A 154 -10.01 -18.60 8.65
N GLU A 155 -9.72 -17.71 7.70
CA GLU A 155 -8.73 -17.86 6.62
C GLU A 155 -8.99 -19.06 5.69
N ARG A 156 -10.25 -19.55 5.63
CA ARG A 156 -10.69 -20.66 4.78
C ARG A 156 -11.29 -20.13 3.47
N TYR A 157 -10.53 -19.31 2.75
CA TYR A 157 -11.00 -18.57 1.58
C TYR A 157 -11.55 -19.45 0.44
N GLY A 158 -10.99 -20.65 0.23
CA GLY A 158 -11.48 -21.55 -0.82
C GLY A 158 -12.88 -22.10 -0.54
N GLU A 159 -13.20 -22.36 0.73
CA GLU A 159 -14.54 -22.80 1.13
C GLU A 159 -15.53 -21.63 1.11
N ALA A 160 -15.11 -20.45 1.57
CA ALA A 160 -15.90 -19.22 1.46
C ALA A 160 -16.30 -18.92 0.01
N LEU A 161 -15.35 -19.03 -0.93
CA LEU A 161 -15.60 -18.84 -2.35
C LEU A 161 -16.65 -19.81 -2.88
N SER A 162 -16.56 -21.10 -2.52
CA SER A 162 -17.56 -22.10 -2.94
C SER A 162 -18.96 -21.79 -2.39
N ILE A 163 -19.05 -21.23 -1.19
CA ILE A 163 -20.33 -20.82 -0.59
C ILE A 163 -20.91 -19.62 -1.37
N TYR A 164 -20.11 -18.59 -1.64
CA TYR A 164 -20.56 -17.43 -2.42
C TYR A 164 -20.96 -17.81 -3.85
N GLU A 165 -20.22 -18.69 -4.52
CA GLU A 165 -20.63 -19.24 -5.82
C GLU A 165 -21.96 -20.00 -5.74
N GLY A 166 -22.18 -20.75 -4.66
CA GLY A 166 -23.46 -21.42 -4.39
C GLY A 166 -24.62 -20.43 -4.28
N VAL A 167 -24.46 -19.34 -3.52
CA VAL A 167 -25.47 -18.27 -3.42
C VAL A 167 -25.76 -17.63 -4.78
N LEU A 168 -24.72 -17.37 -5.58
CA LEU A 168 -24.87 -16.78 -6.92
C LEU A 168 -25.52 -17.73 -7.95
N THR A 169 -25.59 -19.04 -7.69
CA THR A 169 -26.42 -19.93 -8.54
C THR A 169 -27.92 -19.67 -8.36
N LEU A 170 -28.33 -19.14 -7.21
CA LEU A 170 -29.71 -18.83 -6.87
C LEU A 170 -30.06 -17.37 -7.19
N ALA A 171 -29.15 -16.45 -6.87
CA ALA A 171 -29.26 -15.02 -7.14
C ALA A 171 -28.01 -14.52 -7.89
N PRO A 172 -27.96 -14.65 -9.23
CA PRO A 172 -26.76 -14.35 -10.03
C PRO A 172 -26.26 -12.90 -9.92
N ASP A 173 -27.18 -11.97 -9.71
CA ASP A 173 -26.91 -10.53 -9.71
C ASP A 173 -26.92 -9.92 -8.29
N ASP A 174 -26.81 -10.72 -7.21
CA ASP A 174 -26.75 -10.21 -5.84
C ASP A 174 -25.45 -9.38 -5.60
N PRO A 175 -25.55 -8.04 -5.50
CA PRO A 175 -24.36 -7.19 -5.47
C PRO A 175 -23.48 -7.42 -4.24
N GLN A 176 -24.10 -7.76 -3.11
CA GLN A 176 -23.38 -7.98 -1.86
C GLN A 176 -22.53 -9.25 -1.92
N THR A 177 -23.11 -10.35 -2.43
CA THR A 177 -22.36 -11.61 -2.62
C THR A 177 -21.25 -11.46 -3.66
N LEU A 178 -21.51 -10.76 -4.76
CA LEU A 178 -20.48 -10.49 -5.79
C LEU A 178 -19.31 -9.67 -5.21
N THR A 179 -19.59 -8.70 -4.34
CA THR A 179 -18.59 -7.90 -3.64
C THR A 179 -17.75 -8.77 -2.68
N PHE A 180 -18.38 -9.65 -1.90
CA PHE A 180 -17.66 -10.58 -1.03
C PHE A 180 -16.83 -11.58 -1.82
N LYS A 181 -17.38 -12.14 -2.91
CA LYS A 181 -16.64 -13.00 -3.84
C LYS A 181 -15.41 -12.29 -4.39
N CYS A 182 -15.55 -11.03 -4.82
CA CYS A 182 -14.42 -10.22 -5.28
C CYS A 182 -13.32 -10.11 -4.21
N ARG A 183 -13.69 -9.77 -2.97
CA ARG A 183 -12.74 -9.75 -1.84
C ARG A 183 -12.05 -11.09 -1.63
N THR A 184 -12.81 -12.19 -1.57
CA THR A 184 -12.25 -13.54 -1.36
C THR A 184 -11.27 -13.92 -2.47
N GLN A 185 -11.57 -13.56 -3.71
CA GLN A 185 -10.70 -13.81 -4.86
C GLN A 185 -9.39 -13.02 -4.77
N ILE A 186 -9.39 -11.81 -4.21
CA ILE A 186 -8.16 -11.04 -3.93
C ILE A 186 -7.27 -11.81 -2.94
N GLU A 187 -7.84 -12.33 -1.85
CA GLU A 187 -7.09 -13.12 -0.86
C GLU A 187 -6.58 -14.45 -1.44
N LEU A 188 -7.30 -15.03 -2.41
CA LEU A 188 -6.88 -16.20 -3.19
C LEU A 188 -5.90 -15.85 -4.32
N GLN A 189 -5.50 -14.58 -4.46
CA GLN A 189 -4.61 -14.07 -5.52
C GLN A 189 -5.16 -14.21 -6.96
N GLN A 190 -6.47 -14.36 -7.11
CA GLN A 190 -7.21 -14.43 -8.38
C GLN A 190 -7.65 -13.03 -8.82
N TYR A 191 -6.68 -12.15 -9.08
CA TYR A 191 -6.96 -10.71 -9.23
C TYR A 191 -7.78 -10.35 -10.48
N ALA A 192 -7.64 -11.10 -11.58
CA ALA A 192 -8.38 -10.82 -12.80
C ALA A 192 -9.86 -11.19 -12.66
N GLU A 193 -10.13 -12.36 -12.07
CA GLU A 193 -11.46 -12.83 -11.74
C GLU A 193 -12.12 -11.96 -10.65
N ALA A 194 -11.34 -11.48 -9.69
CA ALA A 194 -11.81 -10.52 -8.68
C ALA A 194 -12.33 -9.24 -9.34
N ILE A 195 -11.58 -8.66 -10.28
CA ILE A 195 -12.00 -7.45 -11.00
C ILE A 195 -13.32 -7.68 -11.73
N GLU A 196 -13.49 -8.84 -12.37
CA GLU A 196 -14.75 -9.21 -13.04
C GLU A 196 -15.91 -9.29 -12.05
N SER A 197 -15.74 -9.99 -10.92
CA SER A 197 -16.77 -10.09 -9.87
C SER A 197 -17.15 -8.72 -9.29
N CYS A 198 -16.16 -7.85 -9.05
CA CYS A 198 -16.41 -6.48 -8.60
C CYS A 198 -17.17 -5.64 -9.65
N GLN A 199 -16.84 -5.78 -10.94
CA GLN A 199 -17.55 -5.10 -12.02
C GLN A 199 -18.98 -5.60 -12.18
N GLN A 200 -19.21 -6.91 -12.01
CA GLN A 200 -20.55 -7.49 -11.98
C GLN A 200 -21.37 -6.92 -10.82
N ALA A 201 -20.79 -6.77 -9.62
CA ALA A 201 -21.46 -6.16 -8.48
C ALA A 201 -21.91 -4.73 -8.76
N ILE A 202 -21.01 -3.90 -9.33
CA ILE A 202 -21.30 -2.51 -9.67
C ILE A 202 -22.39 -2.43 -10.76
N ALA A 203 -22.28 -3.27 -11.80
CA ALA A 203 -23.26 -3.30 -12.88
C ALA A 203 -24.65 -3.72 -12.42
N ALA A 204 -24.74 -4.65 -11.45
CA ALA A 204 -26.01 -5.06 -10.87
C ALA A 204 -26.70 -3.90 -10.14
N ILE A 205 -25.94 -3.11 -9.37
CA ILE A 205 -26.46 -1.91 -8.68
C ILE A 205 -26.91 -0.85 -9.69
N ASP A 206 -26.09 -0.56 -10.70
CA ASP A 206 -26.41 0.43 -11.74
C ASP A 206 -27.69 0.06 -12.51
N LEU A 207 -27.93 -1.25 -12.72
CA LEU A 207 -29.14 -1.75 -13.36
C LEU A 207 -30.37 -1.54 -12.47
N GLU A 208 -30.29 -1.85 -11.18
CA GLU A 208 -31.37 -1.63 -10.21
C GLU A 208 -31.75 -0.15 -10.13
N GLU A 209 -30.78 0.76 -9.96
CA GLU A 209 -30.98 2.22 -9.95
C GLU A 209 -31.71 2.68 -11.23
N SER A 210 -31.27 2.19 -12.40
CA SER A 210 -31.90 2.55 -13.68
C SER A 210 -33.33 2.03 -13.82
N THR A 211 -33.66 0.89 -13.22
CA THR A 211 -35.03 0.36 -13.27
C THR A 211 -35.97 1.13 -12.36
N GLU A 212 -35.50 1.58 -11.20
CA GLU A 212 -36.27 2.42 -10.26
C GLU A 212 -36.54 3.81 -10.87
N GLU A 213 -35.52 4.47 -11.45
CA GLU A 213 -35.68 5.78 -12.12
C GLU A 213 -36.64 5.72 -13.33
N ASN A 214 -36.66 4.60 -14.06
CA ASN A 214 -37.60 4.39 -15.16
C ASN A 214 -39.05 4.15 -14.69
N LEU A 215 -39.22 3.53 -13.51
CA LEU A 215 -40.54 3.29 -12.91
C LEU A 215 -41.13 4.59 -12.35
N GLU A 216 -40.33 5.41 -11.66
CA GLU A 216 -40.73 6.74 -11.16
C GLU A 216 -41.10 7.70 -12.30
N ASN A 217 -40.30 7.76 -13.36
CA ASN A 217 -40.64 8.58 -14.53
C ASN A 217 -41.91 8.08 -15.25
N SER A 218 -42.26 6.80 -15.15
CA SER A 218 -43.47 6.26 -15.78
C SER A 218 -44.75 6.54 -14.96
N SER A 219 -44.66 6.56 -13.63
CA SER A 219 -45.78 6.90 -12.74
C SER A 219 -46.07 8.41 -12.72
N GLU A 220 -45.06 9.26 -12.88
CA GLU A 220 -45.26 10.70 -13.08
C GLU A 220 -45.97 11.02 -14.42
N VAL A 221 -45.68 10.26 -15.49
CA VAL A 221 -46.34 10.44 -16.79
C VAL A 221 -47.80 9.98 -16.77
N GLU A 222 -48.14 8.90 -16.07
CA GLU A 222 -49.55 8.47 -15.90
C GLU A 222 -50.36 9.46 -15.05
N ASN A 223 -49.77 10.12 -14.04
CA ASN A 223 -50.45 11.14 -13.24
C ASN A 223 -50.69 12.47 -14.00
N LEU A 224 -49.97 12.72 -15.10
CA LEU A 224 -50.22 13.88 -15.97
C LEU A 224 -51.36 13.63 -16.97
N GLU A 225 -51.63 12.37 -17.35
CA GLU A 225 -52.72 12.02 -18.28
C GLU A 225 -54.11 12.01 -17.62
N GLU A 226 -54.21 11.92 -16.29
CA GLU A 226 -55.51 11.91 -15.58
C GLU A 226 -56.04 13.32 -15.21
N SER A 227 -55.33 14.40 -15.56
CA SER A 227 -55.75 15.78 -15.25
C SER A 227 -56.29 16.61 -16.42
N SER A 228 -56.43 16.05 -17.63
CA SER A 228 -56.99 16.80 -18.77
C SER A 228 -57.92 15.97 -19.66
N GLU A 229 -59.18 15.83 -19.24
CA GLU A 229 -60.29 15.63 -20.18
C GLU A 229 -61.38 16.68 -19.99
N THR A 230 -61.34 17.74 -20.80
CA THR A 230 -62.52 18.16 -21.57
C THR A 230 -62.10 18.52 -23.00
N PRO A 231 -62.87 18.15 -24.04
CA PRO A 231 -62.42 18.23 -25.43
C PRO A 231 -62.75 19.58 -26.08
N GLU A 232 -61.76 20.19 -26.74
CA GLU A 232 -61.99 21.33 -27.64
C GLU A 232 -62.50 20.88 -29.01
N GLU A 233 -63.61 21.49 -29.43
CA GLU A 233 -64.06 21.52 -30.80
C GLU A 233 -63.20 22.47 -31.66
N THR A 234 -62.72 21.91 -32.77
CA THR A 234 -62.56 22.55 -34.10
C THR A 234 -61.38 23.50 -34.38
N SER A 235 -60.54 22.99 -35.28
CA SER A 235 -60.16 23.56 -36.59
C SER A 235 -58.82 24.30 -36.76
N ALA A 236 -58.06 23.74 -37.70
CA ALA A 236 -57.33 24.38 -38.79
C ALA A 236 -55.92 24.98 -38.55
N GLU A 237 -54.98 24.30 -39.22
CA GLU A 237 -54.01 24.85 -40.19
C GLU A 237 -52.76 25.64 -39.71
N ALA A 238 -51.63 25.05 -40.11
CA ALA A 238 -50.52 25.68 -40.85
C ALA A 238 -49.31 26.26 -40.10
N ALA A 239 -48.17 25.60 -40.40
CA ALA A 239 -46.99 26.16 -41.06
C ALA A 239 -45.87 26.84 -40.24
N VAL A 240 -44.68 26.26 -40.42
CA VAL A 240 -43.40 26.91 -40.79
C VAL A 240 -42.57 27.59 -39.67
N GLN A 241 -41.54 26.86 -39.25
CA GLN A 241 -40.10 27.10 -39.47
C GLN A 241 -39.38 28.33 -38.86
N GLU A 242 -38.15 28.02 -38.45
CA GLU A 242 -36.91 28.81 -38.48
C GLU A 242 -36.42 29.50 -37.19
N ASP A 243 -35.27 28.96 -36.73
CA ASP A 243 -34.02 29.58 -36.28
C ASP A 243 -34.03 30.82 -35.36
N LEU A 244 -33.27 30.76 -34.26
CA LEU A 244 -31.91 31.34 -34.14
C LEU A 244 -31.45 31.39 -32.67
N GLU A 245 -30.32 30.74 -32.44
CA GLU A 245 -29.10 31.25 -31.79
C GLU A 245 -29.12 32.36 -30.71
N THR A 246 -28.32 32.08 -29.67
CA THR A 246 -27.27 32.90 -29.03
C THR A 246 -27.49 33.55 -27.64
N GLU A 247 -26.57 33.12 -26.77
CA GLU A 247 -25.66 33.87 -25.89
C GLU A 247 -26.15 34.54 -24.59
N SER A 248 -25.40 34.15 -23.54
CA SER A 248 -24.84 34.99 -22.47
C SER A 248 -25.82 35.50 -21.42
N LEU A 249 -25.48 35.74 -20.16
CA LEU A 249 -24.32 35.61 -19.27
C LEU A 249 -24.87 36.10 -17.93
N GLU A 250 -24.45 35.50 -16.80
CA GLU A 250 -24.33 36.13 -15.47
C GLU A 250 -25.65 36.67 -14.84
N THR A 251 -25.88 36.81 -13.53
CA THR A 251 -25.20 36.62 -12.25
C THR A 251 -26.28 36.79 -11.17
N GLU A 252 -26.04 36.15 -10.04
CA GLU A 252 -26.28 36.63 -8.66
C GLU A 252 -27.69 36.91 -8.09
N ASP A 253 -27.76 36.52 -6.81
CA ASP A 253 -28.52 37.07 -5.69
C ASP A 253 -29.96 36.60 -5.41
N SER A 254 -30.02 35.67 -4.44
CA SER A 254 -30.75 35.76 -3.17
C SER A 254 -32.02 36.62 -3.11
N GLU A 255 -33.12 36.00 -2.65
CA GLU A 255 -33.86 36.52 -1.49
C GLU A 255 -34.85 35.49 -0.93
N ASP A 256 -34.89 35.44 0.40
CA ASP A 256 -35.84 34.75 1.26
C ASP A 256 -37.31 34.96 0.84
N ILE A 257 -38.08 33.86 0.75
CA ILE A 257 -39.51 33.90 1.07
C ILE A 257 -39.86 32.73 1.99
N GLN A 258 -40.38 33.11 3.16
CA GLN A 258 -40.86 32.26 4.24
C GLN A 258 -42.00 31.33 3.82
N ALA A 259 -41.93 30.12 4.37
CA ALA A 259 -43.00 29.34 4.97
C ALA A 259 -44.45 29.73 4.61
N ASN A 260 -45.12 28.83 3.90
CA ASN A 260 -46.53 28.59 4.16
C ASN A 260 -46.79 27.09 4.10
N GLY A 261 -47.18 26.53 5.24
CA GLY A 261 -47.58 25.15 5.36
C GLY A 261 -48.92 24.90 4.71
N THR A 262 -48.99 23.80 3.97
CA THR A 262 -50.19 22.98 3.86
C THR A 262 -49.72 21.54 3.88
N GLU A 263 -49.86 20.91 5.04
CA GLU A 263 -49.99 19.47 5.18
C GLU A 263 -51.14 19.02 4.27
N ASN A 264 -50.82 18.37 3.17
CA ASN A 264 -51.74 17.47 2.50
C ASN A 264 -51.15 16.08 2.65
N ASN A 265 -51.72 15.34 3.61
CA ASN A 265 -51.64 13.89 3.66
C ASN A 265 -52.32 13.34 2.40
N THR A 266 -51.52 12.97 1.42
CA THR A 266 -51.85 11.91 0.47
C THR A 266 -50.83 10.82 0.73
N GLU A 267 -51.32 9.68 1.22
CA GLU A 267 -50.56 8.43 1.32
C GLU A 267 -50.06 8.09 -0.09
N ASP A 268 -48.79 8.42 -0.35
CA ASP A 268 -48.06 7.99 -1.52
C ASP A 268 -47.30 6.72 -1.14
N SER A 269 -47.58 5.63 -1.84
CA SER A 269 -47.10 4.28 -1.50
C SER A 269 -45.97 3.83 -2.42
N SER A 270 -45.10 4.75 -2.85
CA SER A 270 -43.95 4.44 -3.71
C SER A 270 -42.64 5.10 -3.31
N GLU A 271 -42.46 5.55 -2.06
CA GLU A 271 -41.13 5.97 -1.60
C GLU A 271 -40.23 4.72 -1.44
N SER A 272 -39.24 4.57 -2.34
CA SER A 272 -38.01 3.84 -2.03
C SER A 272 -37.47 4.43 -0.73
N THR A 273 -37.25 3.59 0.28
CA THR A 273 -36.81 4.08 1.57
C THR A 273 -35.37 4.62 1.45
N PRO A 274 -35.05 5.82 1.98
CA PRO A 274 -33.70 6.41 1.92
C PRO A 274 -32.57 5.51 2.47
N GLN A 275 -32.95 4.45 3.21
CA GLN A 275 -32.03 3.44 3.73
C GLN A 275 -31.56 2.43 2.68
N ASN A 276 -32.40 2.09 1.69
CA ASN A 276 -32.03 1.12 0.65
C ASN A 276 -31.00 1.71 -0.33
N GLU A 277 -31.18 2.97 -0.72
CA GLU A 277 -30.23 3.72 -1.57
C GLU A 277 -28.86 3.87 -0.88
N GLN A 278 -28.85 4.20 0.41
CA GLN A 278 -27.60 4.31 1.17
C GLN A 278 -26.88 2.96 1.27
N GLN A 279 -27.63 1.87 1.48
CA GLN A 279 -27.07 0.52 1.55
C GLN A 279 -26.44 0.09 0.22
N GLN A 280 -27.10 0.37 -0.92
CA GLN A 280 -26.55 0.11 -2.24
C GLN A 280 -25.30 0.96 -2.52
N ALA A 281 -25.31 2.25 -2.16
CA ALA A 281 -24.15 3.12 -2.27
C ALA A 281 -22.95 2.58 -1.47
N ASP A 282 -23.17 2.12 -0.25
CA ASP A 282 -22.11 1.53 0.59
C ASP A 282 -21.52 0.26 -0.03
N ILE A 283 -22.37 -0.63 -0.58
CA ILE A 283 -21.91 -1.85 -1.29
C ILE A 283 -21.11 -1.47 -2.54
N ARG A 284 -21.58 -0.49 -3.32
CA ARG A 284 -20.88 0.03 -4.49
C ARG A 284 -19.51 0.60 -4.13
N GLY A 285 -19.42 1.36 -3.05
CA GLY A 285 -18.17 1.90 -2.52
C GLY A 285 -17.17 0.79 -2.15
N LEU A 286 -17.63 -0.27 -1.50
CA LEU A 286 -16.81 -1.44 -1.17
C LEU A 286 -16.34 -2.20 -2.42
N ALA A 287 -17.21 -2.42 -3.41
CA ALA A 287 -16.85 -3.05 -4.67
C ALA A 287 -15.76 -2.25 -5.41
N LEU A 288 -15.90 -0.93 -5.49
CA LEU A 288 -14.90 -0.04 -6.10
C LEU A 288 -13.57 -0.04 -5.34
N LEU A 289 -13.59 -0.05 -4.00
CA LEU A 289 -12.40 -0.22 -3.17
C LEU A 289 -11.68 -1.53 -3.52
N TYR A 290 -12.38 -2.67 -3.51
CA TYR A 290 -11.77 -3.97 -3.78
C TYR A 290 -11.29 -4.10 -5.23
N GLN A 291 -12.01 -3.53 -6.19
CA GLN A 291 -11.55 -3.42 -7.57
C GLN A 291 -10.22 -2.64 -7.66
N GLY A 292 -10.11 -1.52 -6.94
CA GLY A 292 -8.87 -0.75 -6.85
C GLY A 292 -7.72 -1.54 -6.24
N VAL A 293 -7.99 -2.32 -5.18
CA VAL A 293 -6.99 -3.22 -4.57
C VAL A 293 -6.53 -4.28 -5.55
N ALA A 294 -7.45 -4.92 -6.28
CA ALA A 294 -7.12 -5.93 -7.28
C ALA A 294 -6.26 -5.35 -8.44
N HIS A 295 -6.63 -4.18 -8.96
CA HIS A 295 -5.82 -3.47 -9.96
C HIS A 295 -4.42 -3.12 -9.41
N ALA A 296 -4.32 -2.68 -8.16
CA ALA A 296 -3.04 -2.36 -7.53
C ALA A 296 -2.16 -3.62 -7.37
N ARG A 297 -2.74 -4.78 -7.04
CA ARG A 297 -2.01 -6.06 -7.00
C ARG A 297 -1.53 -6.51 -8.38
N LEU A 298 -2.25 -6.16 -9.45
CA LEU A 298 -1.81 -6.33 -10.85
C LEU A 298 -0.86 -5.24 -11.37
N ARG A 299 -0.42 -4.30 -10.50
CA ARG A 299 0.40 -3.13 -10.85
C ARG A 299 -0.24 -2.16 -11.85
N GLN A 300 -1.54 -2.27 -12.04
CA GLN A 300 -2.35 -1.37 -12.85
C GLN A 300 -2.70 -0.13 -12.02
N TYR A 301 -1.67 0.59 -11.58
CA TYR A 301 -1.82 1.65 -10.57
C TYR A 301 -2.69 2.82 -11.05
N ALA A 302 -2.71 3.12 -12.35
CA ALA A 302 -3.59 4.15 -12.91
C ALA A 302 -5.07 3.76 -12.79
N GLN A 303 -5.41 2.51 -13.13
CA GLN A 303 -6.76 1.97 -12.96
C GLN A 303 -7.14 1.87 -11.48
N ALA A 304 -6.20 1.47 -10.62
CA ALA A 304 -6.43 1.43 -9.18
C ALA A 304 -6.81 2.81 -8.63
N VAL A 305 -6.09 3.87 -9.03
CA VAL A 305 -6.41 5.25 -8.64
C VAL A 305 -7.80 5.66 -9.12
N GLN A 306 -8.21 5.30 -10.34
CA GLN A 306 -9.56 5.57 -10.85
C GLN A 306 -10.64 4.89 -10.00
N SER A 307 -10.46 3.62 -9.64
CA SER A 307 -11.40 2.91 -8.77
C SER A 307 -11.45 3.54 -7.37
N TYR A 308 -10.31 3.98 -6.82
CA TYR A 308 -10.28 4.70 -5.54
C TYR A 308 -10.94 6.08 -5.60
N ASP A 309 -10.75 6.84 -6.68
CA ASP A 309 -11.44 8.13 -6.89
C ASP A 309 -12.96 7.93 -6.93
N ALA A 310 -13.42 6.89 -7.64
CA ALA A 310 -14.83 6.53 -7.67
C ALA A 310 -15.35 6.12 -6.28
N ALA A 311 -14.62 5.29 -5.52
CA ALA A 311 -15.00 4.94 -4.15
C ALA A 311 -15.06 6.16 -3.22
N LEU A 312 -14.12 7.11 -3.35
CA LEU A 312 -14.09 8.35 -2.58
C LEU A 312 -15.18 9.36 -2.97
N SER A 313 -15.75 9.23 -4.17
CA SER A 313 -16.92 10.04 -4.56
C SER A 313 -18.19 9.62 -3.80
N ILE A 314 -18.24 8.36 -3.35
CA ILE A 314 -19.32 7.80 -2.53
C ILE A 314 -19.06 8.13 -1.05
N ASP A 315 -17.89 7.76 -0.52
CA ASP A 315 -17.49 8.09 0.85
C ASP A 315 -16.16 8.88 0.89
N PRO A 316 -16.21 10.22 0.89
CA PRO A 316 -15.02 11.06 1.00
C PRO A 316 -14.30 10.94 2.35
N ARG A 317 -14.95 10.36 3.37
CA ARG A 317 -14.40 10.18 4.73
C ARG A 317 -13.75 8.81 4.93
N ASN A 318 -13.60 8.01 3.88
CA ASN A 318 -12.89 6.74 3.99
C ASN A 318 -11.37 6.92 4.02
N ALA A 319 -10.78 6.93 5.23
CA ALA A 319 -9.33 7.09 5.43
C ALA A 319 -8.50 5.95 4.79
N GLU A 320 -9.06 4.74 4.70
CA GLU A 320 -8.37 3.60 4.12
C GLU A 320 -8.22 3.75 2.61
N VAL A 321 -9.27 4.18 1.91
CA VAL A 321 -9.21 4.43 0.46
C VAL A 321 -8.20 5.53 0.15
N TRP A 322 -8.20 6.64 0.89
CA TRP A 322 -7.19 7.70 0.75
C TRP A 322 -5.75 7.18 0.95
N THR A 323 -5.56 6.29 1.93
CA THR A 323 -4.26 5.67 2.22
C THR A 323 -3.81 4.76 1.08
N LEU A 324 -4.71 3.94 0.53
CA LEU A 324 -4.43 3.04 -0.60
C LEU A 324 -4.17 3.81 -1.90
N GLN A 325 -4.92 4.88 -2.15
CA GLN A 325 -4.70 5.78 -3.27
C GLN A 325 -3.32 6.44 -3.19
N GLY A 326 -2.95 6.98 -2.02
CA GLY A 326 -1.62 7.56 -1.81
C GLY A 326 -0.50 6.56 -2.11
N ARG A 327 -0.69 5.29 -1.75
CA ARG A 327 0.26 4.21 -2.05
C ARG A 327 0.34 3.92 -3.55
N ALA A 328 -0.78 3.84 -4.25
CA ALA A 328 -0.82 3.63 -5.69
C ALA A 328 -0.17 4.79 -6.47
N LEU A 329 -0.37 6.04 -6.01
CA LEU A 329 0.28 7.22 -6.59
C LEU A 329 1.79 7.23 -6.33
N ALA A 330 2.23 6.85 -5.12
CA ALA A 330 3.65 6.76 -4.80
C ALA A 330 4.38 5.69 -5.64
N LYS A 331 3.70 4.58 -5.99
CA LYS A 331 4.22 3.57 -6.92
C LYS A 331 4.34 4.06 -8.37
N GLN A 332 3.66 5.15 -8.71
CA GLN A 332 3.79 5.86 -9.98
C GLN A 332 4.78 7.04 -9.90
N GLU A 333 5.54 7.15 -8.81
CA GLU A 333 6.48 8.27 -8.53
C GLU A 333 5.81 9.65 -8.42
N GLN A 334 4.48 9.69 -8.30
CA GLN A 334 3.71 10.93 -8.13
C GLN A 334 3.65 11.33 -6.65
N PHE A 335 4.81 11.61 -6.04
CA PHE A 335 4.94 11.81 -4.60
C PHE A 335 4.14 12.99 -4.03
N VAL A 336 3.96 14.07 -4.81
CA VAL A 336 3.17 15.24 -4.38
C VAL A 336 1.67 14.91 -4.32
N ALA A 337 1.16 14.20 -5.32
CA ALA A 337 -0.23 13.73 -5.31
C ALA A 337 -0.44 12.70 -4.19
N ALA A 338 0.49 11.77 -4.01
CA ALA A 338 0.48 10.80 -2.92
C ALA A 338 0.42 11.47 -1.53
N LEU A 339 1.22 12.52 -1.31
CA LEU A 339 1.18 13.31 -0.07
C LEU A 339 -0.19 13.96 0.16
N THR A 340 -0.86 14.41 -0.90
CA THR A 340 -2.21 14.98 -0.78
C THR A 340 -3.19 13.94 -0.27
N SER A 341 -3.22 12.74 -0.88
CA SER A 341 -4.08 11.63 -0.44
C SER A 341 -3.75 11.18 0.99
N TYR A 342 -2.47 11.00 1.33
CA TYR A 342 -2.09 10.63 2.70
C TYR A 342 -2.43 11.71 3.73
N THR A 343 -2.35 12.99 3.37
CA THR A 343 -2.74 14.08 4.27
C THR A 343 -4.23 14.03 4.56
N ARG A 344 -5.07 13.77 3.55
CA ARG A 344 -6.52 13.53 3.76
C ARG A 344 -6.78 12.33 4.66
N ALA A 345 -6.07 11.22 4.46
CA ALA A 345 -6.18 10.07 5.34
C ALA A 345 -5.84 10.40 6.80
N VAL A 346 -4.77 11.17 7.04
CA VAL A 346 -4.34 11.59 8.39
C VAL A 346 -5.28 12.64 9.00
N GLU A 347 -5.91 13.51 8.20
CA GLU A 347 -6.95 14.43 8.69
C GLU A 347 -8.15 13.67 9.27
N ILE A 348 -8.51 12.54 8.67
CA ILE A 348 -9.61 11.68 9.11
C ILE A 348 -9.18 10.77 10.26
N LEU A 349 -8.03 10.12 10.14
CA LEU A 349 -7.47 9.18 11.11
C LEU A 349 -6.02 9.60 11.50
N PRO A 350 -5.86 10.51 12.48
CA PRO A 350 -4.57 11.12 12.80
C PRO A 350 -3.49 10.17 13.32
N ASN A 351 -3.87 9.00 13.82
CA ASN A 351 -2.96 8.00 14.38
C ASN A 351 -2.65 6.85 13.41
N SER A 352 -3.03 6.94 12.13
CA SER A 352 -2.79 5.88 11.16
C SER A 352 -1.29 5.69 10.88
N SER A 353 -0.69 4.61 11.40
CA SER A 353 0.73 4.31 11.17
C SER A 353 1.01 4.10 9.67
N ARG A 354 0.08 3.49 8.91
CA ARG A 354 0.19 3.27 7.46
C ARG A 354 0.27 4.57 6.66
N ALA A 355 -0.65 5.51 6.91
CA ALA A 355 -0.71 6.77 6.16
C ALA A 355 0.48 7.68 6.50
N LEU A 356 0.84 7.79 7.78
CA LEU A 356 1.99 8.58 8.25
C LEU A 356 3.33 8.03 7.72
N LEU A 357 3.48 6.70 7.67
CA LEU A 357 4.63 6.07 7.03
C LEU A 357 4.69 6.40 5.52
N GLY A 358 3.54 6.36 4.84
CA GLY A 358 3.40 6.79 3.45
C GLY A 358 3.86 8.24 3.25
N GLN A 359 3.47 9.17 4.14
CA GLN A 359 3.96 10.55 4.11
C GLN A 359 5.47 10.62 4.33
N CYS A 360 6.02 9.89 5.30
CA CYS A 360 7.45 9.88 5.57
C CYS A 360 8.25 9.45 4.33
N ILE A 361 7.82 8.36 3.67
CA ILE A 361 8.47 7.85 2.45
C ILE A 361 8.39 8.92 1.34
N ALA A 362 7.22 9.51 1.11
CA ALA A 362 7.06 10.51 0.07
C ALA A 362 7.88 11.78 0.34
N PHE A 363 7.97 12.25 1.59
CA PHE A 363 8.83 13.37 1.97
C PHE A 363 10.31 13.06 1.80
N ASN A 364 10.77 11.84 2.12
CA ASN A 364 12.15 11.41 1.89
C ASN A 364 12.51 11.47 0.39
N GLN A 365 11.63 10.99 -0.48
CA GLN A 365 11.84 11.03 -1.94
C GLN A 365 11.86 12.46 -2.49
N LEU A 366 11.13 13.37 -1.87
CA LEU A 366 11.14 14.81 -2.20
C LEU A 366 12.27 15.58 -1.51
N ALA A 367 13.20 14.90 -0.81
CA ALA A 367 14.28 15.49 -0.02
C ALA A 367 13.82 16.49 1.06
N GLN A 368 12.57 16.38 1.53
CA GLN A 368 11.99 17.20 2.59
C GLN A 368 12.22 16.53 3.96
N TYR A 369 13.48 16.46 4.37
CA TYR A 369 13.91 15.59 5.47
C TYR A 369 13.35 15.97 6.85
N GLU A 370 13.06 17.25 7.10
CA GLU A 370 12.46 17.71 8.37
C GLU A 370 11.02 17.19 8.53
N SER A 371 10.20 17.36 7.49
CA SER A 371 8.84 16.82 7.42
C SER A 371 8.85 15.30 7.47
N ALA A 372 9.79 14.66 6.76
CA ALA A 372 9.93 13.20 6.75
C ALA A 372 10.20 12.65 8.16
N ALA A 373 11.17 13.21 8.90
CA ALA A 373 11.48 12.75 10.25
C ALA A 373 10.29 12.89 11.20
N THR A 374 9.54 14.00 11.08
CA THR A 374 8.33 14.23 11.87
C THR A 374 7.25 13.19 11.56
N ALA A 375 6.95 12.96 10.28
CA ALA A 375 5.96 11.98 9.85
C ALA A 375 6.35 10.55 10.26
N CYS A 376 7.63 10.18 10.13
CA CYS A 376 8.14 8.89 10.58
C CYS A 376 8.00 8.71 12.10
N GLN A 377 8.33 9.73 12.88
CA GLN A 377 8.18 9.69 14.34
C GLN A 377 6.70 9.53 14.75
N GLN A 378 5.79 10.25 14.08
CA GLN A 378 4.36 10.12 14.31
C GLN A 378 3.86 8.72 13.92
N ALA A 379 4.31 8.17 12.79
CA ALA A 379 3.94 6.83 12.36
C ALA A 379 4.31 5.77 13.42
N ILE A 380 5.52 5.87 13.99
CA ILE A 380 6.03 4.95 15.05
C ILE A 380 5.19 5.05 16.34
N GLN A 381 4.59 6.21 16.62
CA GLN A 381 3.75 6.45 17.80
C GLN A 381 2.24 6.19 17.54
N GLY A 382 1.88 5.79 16.33
CA GLY A 382 0.50 5.62 15.88
C GLY A 382 -0.19 4.34 16.40
N ASP A 383 -1.16 3.86 15.63
CA ASP A 383 -1.98 2.68 15.91
C ASP A 383 -1.23 1.34 15.77
N ALA A 384 0.01 1.35 15.30
CA ALA A 384 0.84 0.18 15.05
C ALA A 384 0.22 -0.82 14.05
N LEU A 385 -0.74 -0.38 13.24
CA LEU A 385 -1.20 -1.11 12.07
C LEU A 385 -0.23 -0.82 10.94
N TRP A 386 0.60 -1.81 10.60
CA TRP A 386 1.65 -1.66 9.60
C TRP A 386 1.28 -2.36 8.29
N TRP A 387 1.91 -1.93 7.20
CA TRP A 387 1.96 -2.73 5.97
C TRP A 387 2.76 -4.03 6.18
N GLU A 388 2.85 -4.86 5.14
CA GLU A 388 3.67 -6.09 5.11
C GLU A 388 5.12 -5.84 5.56
N SER A 389 5.65 -4.65 5.25
CA SER A 389 6.98 -4.17 5.62
C SER A 389 7.16 -3.80 7.10
N GLY A 390 6.10 -3.73 7.91
CA GLY A 390 6.17 -3.62 9.37
C GLY A 390 6.82 -2.34 9.94
N GLU A 391 6.89 -2.27 11.28
CA GLU A 391 7.52 -1.14 12.01
C GLU A 391 8.98 -0.90 11.62
N ALA A 392 9.71 -1.96 11.22
CA ALA A 392 11.10 -1.86 10.82
C ALA A 392 11.32 -0.91 9.63
N GLU A 393 10.38 -0.82 8.70
CA GLU A 393 10.45 0.14 7.59
C GLU A 393 10.37 1.59 8.11
N ALA A 394 9.48 1.88 9.06
CA ALA A 394 9.35 3.23 9.63
C ALA A 394 10.64 3.69 10.31
N TRP A 395 11.30 2.82 11.08
CA TRP A 395 12.61 3.11 11.67
C TRP A 395 13.70 3.31 10.62
N ASN A 396 13.70 2.52 9.55
CA ASN A 396 14.65 2.67 8.47
C ASN A 396 14.47 3.98 7.69
N GLN A 397 13.23 4.35 7.37
CA GLN A 397 12.89 5.61 6.72
C GLN A 397 13.20 6.81 7.63
N SER A 398 13.00 6.67 8.94
CA SER A 398 13.44 7.66 9.94
C SER A 398 14.95 7.83 9.93
N GLY A 399 15.70 6.72 9.84
CA GLY A 399 17.15 6.73 9.68
C GLY A 399 17.62 7.54 8.47
N GLN A 400 16.97 7.35 7.31
CA GLN A 400 17.24 8.11 6.09
C GLN A 400 16.88 9.60 6.24
N ALA A 401 15.73 9.92 6.83
CA ALA A 401 15.32 11.30 7.06
C ALA A 401 16.33 12.04 7.95
N LEU A 402 16.74 11.42 9.06
CA LEU A 402 17.73 11.99 9.98
C LEU A 402 19.11 12.14 9.32
N ALA A 403 19.52 11.18 8.49
CA ALA A 403 20.73 11.27 7.69
C ALA A 403 20.70 12.48 6.73
N GLY A 404 19.57 12.70 6.06
CA GLY A 404 19.36 13.84 5.15
C GLY A 404 19.41 15.20 5.86
N GLN A 405 19.09 15.25 7.16
CA GLN A 405 19.29 16.44 8.00
C GLN A 405 20.75 16.63 8.47
N GLY A 406 21.64 15.68 8.17
CA GLY A 406 23.01 15.64 8.69
C GLY A 406 23.14 15.06 10.10
N ASN A 407 22.05 14.55 10.69
CA ASN A 407 22.07 13.92 12.02
C ASN A 407 22.38 12.42 11.90
N TYR A 408 23.61 12.12 11.50
CA TYR A 408 24.04 10.75 11.18
C TYR A 408 24.03 9.81 12.40
N GLU A 409 24.30 10.31 13.62
CA GLU A 409 24.26 9.48 14.84
C GLU A 409 22.84 9.03 15.18
N ALA A 410 21.86 9.94 15.13
CA ALA A 410 20.46 9.59 15.35
C ALA A 410 19.93 8.70 14.23
N GLY A 411 20.31 8.99 12.97
CA GLY A 411 19.98 8.14 11.84
C GLY A 411 20.51 6.72 12.02
N LEU A 412 21.75 6.59 12.49
CA LEU A 412 22.38 5.30 12.77
C LEU A 412 21.66 4.53 13.87
N ALA A 413 21.25 5.21 14.94
CA ALA A 413 20.46 4.60 16.00
C ALA A 413 19.10 4.10 15.49
N ALA A 414 18.43 4.86 14.62
CA ALA A 414 17.17 4.47 14.00
C ALA A 414 17.34 3.24 13.07
N ALA A 415 18.38 3.23 12.22
CA ALA A 415 18.68 2.07 11.38
C ALA A 415 19.02 0.81 12.22
N SER A 416 19.79 0.98 13.31
CA SER A 416 20.08 -0.09 14.26
C SER A 416 18.81 -0.63 14.93
N ARG A 417 17.83 0.24 15.21
CA ARG A 417 16.53 -0.15 15.77
C ARG A 417 15.71 -0.95 14.76
N ALA A 418 15.68 -0.53 13.49
CA ALA A 418 15.01 -1.26 12.41
C ALA A 418 15.54 -2.70 12.31
N ILE A 419 16.87 -2.86 12.37
CA ILE A 419 17.55 -4.17 12.36
C ILE A 419 17.21 -4.99 13.60
N GLY A 420 17.16 -4.36 14.79
CA GLY A 420 16.76 -5.03 16.02
C GLY A 420 15.33 -5.59 15.95
N ILE A 421 14.43 -4.96 15.19
CA ILE A 421 13.06 -5.42 14.95
C ILE A 421 13.03 -6.53 13.89
N ARG A 422 13.70 -6.30 12.75
CA ARG A 422 13.81 -7.27 11.66
C ARG A 422 15.27 -7.47 11.25
N PRO A 423 15.97 -8.46 11.82
CA PRO A 423 17.38 -8.71 11.49
C PRO A 423 17.64 -9.06 10.02
N GLY A 424 16.65 -9.64 9.32
CA GLY A 424 16.72 -9.92 7.89
C GLY A 424 16.41 -8.72 6.97
N TYR A 425 16.22 -7.51 7.52
CA TYR A 425 15.86 -6.34 6.71
C TYR A 425 17.10 -5.76 6.03
N ALA A 426 17.40 -6.27 4.83
CA ALA A 426 18.61 -5.89 4.09
C ALA A 426 18.75 -4.37 3.93
N GLU A 427 17.70 -3.64 3.53
CA GLU A 427 17.78 -2.18 3.33
C GLU A 427 18.16 -1.42 4.61
N ALA A 428 17.76 -1.88 5.79
CA ALA A 428 18.16 -1.23 7.04
C ALA A 428 19.65 -1.41 7.32
N TRP A 429 20.20 -2.59 7.03
CA TRP A 429 21.65 -2.80 7.05
C TRP A 429 22.37 -1.93 6.03
N SER A 430 21.80 -1.69 4.84
CA SER A 430 22.31 -0.74 3.85
C SER A 430 22.48 0.63 4.45
N ASN A 431 21.36 1.17 4.94
CA ASN A 431 21.31 2.54 5.41
C ASN A 431 22.21 2.70 6.63
N GLN A 432 22.27 1.70 7.52
CA GLN A 432 23.18 1.69 8.64
C GLN A 432 24.65 1.73 8.20
N SER A 433 25.04 0.94 7.20
CA SER A 433 26.42 0.91 6.68
C SER A 433 26.85 2.24 6.07
N VAL A 434 25.97 2.88 5.29
CA VAL A 434 26.20 4.22 4.73
C VAL A 434 26.32 5.26 5.86
N LEU A 435 25.44 5.19 6.85
CA LEU A 435 25.48 6.06 8.03
C LEU A 435 26.77 5.89 8.84
N TYR A 436 27.26 4.65 8.99
CA TYR A 436 28.55 4.37 9.62
C TYR A 436 29.72 4.98 8.85
N TRP A 437 29.69 4.99 7.51
CA TRP A 437 30.70 5.69 6.72
C TRP A 437 30.71 7.19 7.02
N TYR A 438 29.55 7.84 7.03
CA TYR A 438 29.46 9.27 7.37
C TYR A 438 29.93 9.56 8.80
N VAL A 439 29.51 8.75 9.79
CA VAL A 439 29.96 8.89 11.19
C VAL A 439 31.46 8.58 11.35
N GLY A 440 31.98 7.59 10.60
CA GLY A 440 33.38 7.16 10.64
C GLY A 440 34.34 8.14 9.97
N ASN A 441 33.95 8.75 8.84
CA ASN A 441 34.70 9.84 8.20
C ASN A 441 34.83 11.07 9.10
N LEU A 442 33.85 11.31 9.99
CA LEU A 442 33.92 12.36 11.00
C LEU A 442 34.83 12.01 12.19
N ARG A 443 35.19 10.73 12.37
CA ARG A 443 35.88 10.22 13.57
C ARG A 443 37.24 9.53 13.31
N GLU A 444 37.71 9.43 12.05
CA GLU A 444 38.92 8.69 11.64
C GLU A 444 38.89 7.16 11.92
N ASP A 445 37.74 6.59 12.32
CA ASP A 445 37.60 5.18 12.72
C ASP A 445 37.02 4.28 11.61
N VAL A 446 37.68 4.24 10.44
CA VAL A 446 37.22 3.51 9.24
C VAL A 446 37.09 1.99 9.46
N HIS A 447 37.82 1.42 10.42
CA HIS A 447 37.79 -0.02 10.73
C HIS A 447 36.43 -0.50 11.26
N VAL A 448 35.71 0.32 12.02
CA VAL A 448 34.37 -0.04 12.53
C VAL A 448 33.36 -0.11 11.38
N ALA A 449 33.46 0.81 10.41
CA ALA A 449 32.60 0.78 9.22
C ALA A 449 32.80 -0.50 8.40
N VAL A 450 34.05 -0.95 8.21
CA VAL A 450 34.35 -2.21 7.51
C VAL A 450 33.70 -3.42 8.18
N GLU A 451 33.77 -3.52 9.51
CA GLU A 451 33.15 -4.63 10.24
C GLU A 451 31.62 -4.66 10.10
N GLU A 452 30.97 -3.49 10.10
CA GLU A 452 29.52 -3.39 9.95
C GLU A 452 29.07 -3.66 8.51
N TYR A 453 29.83 -3.24 7.49
CA TYR A 453 29.58 -3.66 6.10
C TYR A 453 29.67 -5.17 5.93
N ILE A 454 30.62 -5.85 6.58
CA ILE A 454 30.73 -7.32 6.56
C ILE A 454 29.50 -7.96 7.21
N ARG A 455 28.99 -7.41 8.31
CA ARG A 455 27.75 -7.90 8.94
C ARG A 455 26.52 -7.67 8.07
N ALA A 456 26.41 -6.51 7.42
CA ALA A 456 25.34 -6.20 6.48
C ALA A 456 25.31 -7.18 5.29
N ILE A 457 26.48 -7.49 4.73
CA ILE A 457 26.65 -8.51 3.69
C ILE A 457 26.17 -9.87 4.20
N ALA A 458 26.64 -10.31 5.37
CA ALA A 458 26.23 -11.60 5.94
C ALA A 458 24.71 -11.68 6.20
N ALA A 459 24.09 -10.59 6.68
CA ALA A 459 22.65 -10.53 6.90
C ALA A 459 21.87 -10.56 5.58
N ALA A 460 22.35 -9.87 4.54
CA ALA A 460 21.74 -9.91 3.22
C ALA A 460 21.89 -11.27 2.54
N GLU A 461 23.05 -11.94 2.68
CA GLU A 461 23.26 -13.32 2.21
C GLU A 461 22.30 -14.29 2.92
N GLN A 462 22.12 -14.15 4.24
CA GLN A 462 21.18 -14.96 5.00
C GLN A 462 19.73 -14.70 4.57
N ALA A 463 19.35 -13.43 4.38
CA ALA A 463 18.01 -13.06 3.93
C ALA A 463 17.75 -13.61 2.52
N LEU A 464 18.73 -13.52 1.62
CA LEU A 464 18.69 -14.09 0.28
C LEU A 464 18.51 -15.61 0.32
N GLU A 465 19.22 -16.31 1.22
CA GLU A 465 19.09 -17.75 1.40
C GLU A 465 17.69 -18.14 1.86
N LEU A 466 17.17 -17.47 2.90
CA LEU A 466 15.82 -17.70 3.43
C LEU A 466 14.74 -17.48 2.37
N GLN A 467 14.82 -16.35 1.65
CA GLN A 467 13.88 -16.04 0.58
C GLN A 467 14.00 -16.98 -0.61
N SER A 468 15.21 -17.37 -1.00
CA SER A 468 15.39 -18.32 -2.11
C SER A 468 14.81 -19.69 -1.77
N GLN A 469 14.81 -20.08 -0.49
CA GLN A 469 14.17 -21.32 -0.01
C GLN A 469 12.65 -21.22 -0.01
N SER A 470 12.06 -20.07 0.33
CA SER A 470 10.60 -19.85 0.26
C SER A 470 10.09 -19.60 -1.17
N ALA A 471 10.91 -19.02 -2.04
CA ALA A 471 10.57 -18.67 -3.43
C ALA A 471 10.41 -19.88 -4.37
N ILE A 472 10.72 -21.10 -3.91
CA ILE A 472 10.42 -22.35 -4.62
C ILE A 472 8.90 -22.48 -4.91
N ALA A 473 8.06 -21.69 -4.22
CA ALA A 473 6.62 -21.56 -4.43
C ALA A 473 6.18 -20.59 -5.57
N LEU A 474 7.10 -20.00 -6.35
CA LEU A 474 6.79 -19.12 -7.52
C LEU A 474 5.94 -17.87 -7.22
N GLU A 475 6.12 -17.23 -6.06
CA GLU A 475 5.52 -15.91 -5.79
C GLU A 475 6.32 -14.79 -6.47
N GLU A 476 5.65 -13.96 -7.30
CA GLU A 476 6.29 -12.85 -8.03
C GLU A 476 6.90 -11.80 -7.08
N THR A 477 6.26 -11.57 -5.92
CA THR A 477 6.73 -10.68 -4.85
C THR A 477 8.04 -11.15 -4.24
N ALA A 478 8.23 -12.47 -4.08
CA ALA A 478 9.46 -13.04 -3.55
C ALA A 478 10.65 -12.85 -4.52
N LEU A 479 10.40 -12.90 -5.84
CA LEU A 479 11.42 -12.65 -6.86
C LEU A 479 11.90 -11.19 -6.86
N GLU A 480 11.01 -10.23 -6.64
CA GLU A 480 11.38 -8.82 -6.49
C GLU A 480 12.20 -8.58 -5.24
N GLU A 481 11.82 -9.22 -4.15
CA GLU A 481 12.52 -9.07 -2.90
C GLU A 481 13.92 -9.67 -2.98
N ILE A 482 14.06 -10.83 -3.64
CA ILE A 482 15.35 -11.44 -3.98
C ILE A 482 16.18 -10.49 -4.85
N ALA A 483 15.62 -9.94 -5.93
CA ALA A 483 16.33 -9.02 -6.83
C ALA A 483 16.81 -7.76 -6.09
N ARG A 484 15.97 -7.24 -5.18
CA ARG A 484 16.30 -6.11 -4.31
C ARG A 484 17.42 -6.44 -3.33
N ILE A 485 17.37 -7.61 -2.70
CA ILE A 485 18.44 -8.08 -1.80
C ILE A 485 19.75 -8.27 -2.57
N GLN A 486 19.71 -8.85 -3.77
CA GLN A 486 20.87 -9.02 -4.64
C GLN A 486 21.47 -7.68 -5.07
N ALA A 487 20.65 -6.73 -5.48
CA ALA A 487 21.10 -5.38 -5.83
C ALA A 487 21.76 -4.69 -4.62
N ASN A 488 21.16 -4.80 -3.43
CA ASN A 488 21.73 -4.27 -2.19
C ASN A 488 23.06 -4.95 -1.83
N LEU A 489 23.13 -6.27 -1.95
CA LEU A 489 24.36 -7.04 -1.74
C LEU A 489 25.47 -6.57 -2.68
N GLY A 490 25.14 -6.34 -3.96
CA GLY A 490 26.04 -5.76 -4.95
C GLY A 490 26.59 -4.40 -4.52
N ARG A 491 25.69 -3.50 -4.09
CA ARG A 491 26.08 -2.17 -3.58
C ARG A 491 26.96 -2.24 -2.33
N TYR A 492 26.71 -3.18 -1.40
CA TYR A 492 27.57 -3.35 -0.22
C TYR A 492 28.99 -3.74 -0.58
N HIS A 493 29.11 -4.70 -1.47
CA HIS A 493 30.41 -5.13 -1.96
C HIS A 493 31.13 -4.01 -2.73
N LEU A 494 30.38 -3.17 -3.46
CA LEU A 494 30.94 -2.01 -4.16
C LEU A 494 31.51 -1.00 -3.16
N THR A 495 30.72 -0.56 -2.18
CA THR A 495 31.18 0.43 -1.19
C THR A 495 32.29 -0.13 -0.30
N LEU A 496 32.20 -1.39 0.09
CA LEU A 496 33.28 -2.05 0.83
C LEU A 496 34.59 -2.07 0.01
N GLY A 497 34.48 -2.30 -1.30
CA GLY A 497 35.61 -2.20 -2.22
C GLY A 497 36.22 -0.79 -2.23
N GLN A 498 35.40 0.25 -2.30
CA GLN A 498 35.83 1.65 -2.29
C GLN A 498 36.56 1.98 -0.98
N ILE A 499 36.00 1.59 0.16
CA ILE A 499 36.64 1.78 1.47
C ILE A 499 38.03 1.14 1.50
N TYR A 500 38.17 -0.09 0.99
CA TYR A 500 39.49 -0.73 0.90
C TYR A 500 40.44 -0.03 -0.07
N THR A 501 39.95 0.51 -1.19
CA THR A 501 40.76 1.34 -2.10
C THR A 501 41.29 2.59 -1.38
N ASP A 502 40.43 3.32 -0.66
CA ASP A 502 40.81 4.55 0.05
C ASP A 502 41.80 4.31 1.20
N LEU A 503 41.64 3.20 1.92
CA LEU A 503 42.55 2.74 2.96
C LEU A 503 43.94 2.30 2.44
N SER A 504 44.13 2.24 1.12
CA SER A 504 45.38 1.78 0.51
C SER A 504 46.48 2.85 0.48
N SER A 505 46.25 4.04 1.03
CA SER A 505 47.26 5.11 1.16
C SER A 505 48.35 4.87 2.24
N VAL A 506 48.24 3.78 3.02
CA VAL A 506 49.16 3.41 4.12
C VAL A 506 50.01 2.18 3.76
N GLU A 507 51.14 1.94 4.46
CA GLU A 507 52.13 0.85 4.22
C GLU A 507 51.57 -0.58 3.98
N THR A 508 50.29 -0.84 4.28
CA THR A 508 49.55 -2.08 4.02
C THR A 508 48.79 -2.12 2.67
N ALA A 509 49.03 -1.17 1.76
CA ALA A 509 48.32 -0.96 0.50
C ALA A 509 48.05 -2.24 -0.31
N ARG A 510 49.04 -3.13 -0.42
CA ARG A 510 48.94 -4.33 -1.25
C ARG A 510 47.88 -5.32 -0.76
N ASN A 511 47.69 -5.43 0.56
CA ASN A 511 46.68 -6.31 1.13
C ASN A 511 45.28 -5.72 0.97
N HIS A 512 45.14 -4.40 1.12
CA HIS A 512 43.87 -3.71 0.92
C HIS A 512 43.38 -3.76 -0.53
N PHE A 513 44.27 -3.62 -1.53
CA PHE A 513 43.86 -3.81 -2.93
C PHE A 513 43.40 -5.23 -3.26
N HIS A 514 43.92 -6.26 -2.58
CA HIS A 514 43.41 -7.63 -2.71
C HIS A 514 41.99 -7.78 -2.16
N LEU A 515 41.72 -7.15 -1.00
CA LEU A 515 40.38 -7.12 -0.41
C LEU A 515 39.40 -6.29 -1.24
N ALA A 516 39.84 -5.13 -1.75
CA ALA A 516 39.08 -4.28 -2.65
C ALA A 516 38.66 -5.05 -3.91
N LEU A 517 39.62 -5.72 -4.56
CA LEU A 517 39.34 -6.54 -5.74
C LEU A 517 38.35 -7.68 -5.46
N SER A 518 38.46 -8.33 -4.29
CA SER A 518 37.50 -9.36 -3.88
C SER A 518 36.10 -8.79 -3.73
N ALA A 519 35.99 -7.62 -3.10
CA ALA A 519 34.72 -6.93 -2.91
C ALA A 519 34.14 -6.48 -4.26
N TYR A 520 34.90 -5.81 -5.12
CA TYR A 520 34.42 -5.45 -6.47
C TYR A 520 34.00 -6.66 -7.31
N SER A 521 34.71 -7.79 -7.19
CA SER A 521 34.32 -9.02 -7.91
C SER A 521 32.97 -9.56 -7.42
N ALA A 522 32.71 -9.49 -6.11
CA ALA A 522 31.42 -9.87 -5.54
C ALA A 522 30.32 -8.86 -5.91
N ALA A 523 30.64 -7.57 -5.99
CA ALA A 523 29.71 -6.53 -6.46
C ALA A 523 29.27 -6.78 -7.90
N LEU A 524 30.23 -6.99 -8.80
CA LEU A 524 30.01 -7.24 -10.22
C LEU A 524 29.30 -8.57 -10.52
N ALA A 525 29.31 -9.52 -9.57
CA ALA A 525 28.52 -10.75 -9.68
C ALA A 525 27.01 -10.47 -9.54
N GLN A 526 26.62 -9.40 -8.84
CA GLN A 526 25.23 -8.98 -8.66
C GLN A 526 24.85 -7.82 -9.61
N LEU A 527 25.80 -6.93 -9.90
CA LEU A 527 25.62 -5.72 -10.71
C LEU A 527 26.58 -5.74 -11.92
N PRO A 528 26.40 -6.62 -12.91
CA PRO A 528 27.35 -6.78 -14.01
C PRO A 528 27.38 -5.57 -14.97
N GLU A 529 26.34 -4.74 -14.96
CA GLU A 529 26.17 -3.57 -15.84
C GLU A 529 26.65 -2.25 -15.21
N ASP A 530 27.19 -2.30 -13.98
CA ASP A 530 27.70 -1.12 -13.28
C ASP A 530 29.09 -0.70 -13.80
N ALA A 531 29.13 0.38 -14.59
CA ALA A 531 30.36 0.87 -15.22
C ALA A 531 31.39 1.36 -14.18
N ASP A 532 30.96 2.05 -13.13
CA ASP A 532 31.84 2.55 -12.05
C ASP A 532 32.48 1.41 -11.28
N ALA A 533 31.75 0.32 -11.03
CA ALA A 533 32.29 -0.89 -10.42
C ALA A 533 33.41 -1.52 -11.27
N TRP A 534 33.26 -1.51 -12.60
CA TRP A 534 34.31 -1.96 -13.53
C TRP A 534 35.53 -1.04 -13.54
N VAL A 535 35.34 0.29 -13.47
CA VAL A 535 36.43 1.27 -13.33
C VAL A 535 37.23 0.99 -12.05
N ASN A 536 36.55 0.93 -10.92
CA ASN A 536 37.19 0.71 -9.61
C ASN A 536 37.91 -0.65 -9.53
N SER A 537 37.33 -1.68 -10.13
CA SER A 537 37.98 -3.00 -10.28
C SER A 537 39.25 -2.91 -11.14
N SER A 538 39.23 -2.15 -12.24
CA SER A 538 40.40 -1.92 -13.10
C SER A 538 41.54 -1.22 -12.34
N VAL A 539 41.23 -0.18 -11.57
CA VAL A 539 42.20 0.54 -10.73
C VAL A 539 42.83 -0.39 -9.69
N ALA A 540 42.04 -1.24 -9.02
CA ALA A 540 42.55 -2.22 -8.06
C ALA A 540 43.46 -3.26 -8.75
N LEU A 541 43.09 -3.75 -9.94
CA LEU A 541 43.89 -4.68 -10.73
C LEU A 541 45.21 -4.06 -11.19
N TRP A 542 45.18 -2.81 -11.65
CA TRP A 542 46.36 -2.05 -12.04
C TRP A 542 47.32 -1.87 -10.86
N SER A 543 46.79 -1.49 -9.68
CA SER A 543 47.56 -1.32 -8.45
C SER A 543 48.22 -2.62 -7.96
N LEU A 544 47.64 -3.77 -8.31
CA LEU A 544 48.19 -5.10 -8.05
C LEU A 544 49.18 -5.59 -9.13
N GLY A 545 49.41 -4.80 -10.19
CA GLY A 545 50.29 -5.14 -11.31
C GLY A 545 49.68 -6.12 -12.31
N LYS A 546 48.36 -6.30 -12.33
CA LYS A 546 47.65 -7.24 -13.21
C LYS A 546 47.10 -6.52 -14.45
N PHE A 547 47.99 -5.96 -15.26
CA PHE A 547 47.65 -5.02 -16.34
C PHE A 547 46.71 -5.58 -17.40
N ASP A 548 46.87 -6.83 -17.85
CA ASP A 548 45.97 -7.43 -18.86
C ASP A 548 44.51 -7.51 -18.38
N ARG A 549 44.31 -7.88 -17.11
CA ARG A 549 42.98 -7.94 -16.51
C ARG A 549 42.42 -6.55 -16.22
N ALA A 550 43.27 -5.61 -15.83
CA ALA A 550 42.87 -4.21 -15.67
C ALA A 550 42.37 -3.63 -17.00
N TYR A 551 43.02 -3.97 -18.11
CA TYR A 551 42.62 -3.50 -19.44
C TYR A 551 41.27 -4.09 -19.86
N GLN A 552 41.04 -5.37 -19.59
CA GLN A 552 39.73 -6.00 -19.83
C GLN A 552 38.62 -5.32 -19.02
N ALA A 553 38.86 -5.03 -17.74
CA ALA A 553 37.89 -4.33 -16.89
C ALA A 553 37.62 -2.89 -17.38
N ALA A 554 38.65 -2.15 -17.76
CA ALA A 554 38.50 -0.80 -18.30
C ALA A 554 37.73 -0.79 -19.64
N ASN A 555 37.99 -1.76 -20.52
CA ASN A 555 37.23 -1.91 -21.76
C ASN A 555 35.75 -2.21 -21.50
N GLN A 556 35.45 -3.01 -20.48
CA GLN A 556 34.08 -3.31 -20.11
C GLN A 556 33.37 -2.06 -19.58
N ALA A 557 34.03 -1.25 -18.74
CA ALA A 557 33.50 0.03 -18.27
C ALA A 557 33.14 0.96 -19.43
N VAL A 558 34.06 1.16 -20.37
CA VAL A 558 33.86 1.99 -21.56
C VAL A 558 32.74 1.46 -22.47
N ALA A 559 32.60 0.13 -22.57
CA ALA A 559 31.55 -0.48 -23.38
C ALA A 559 30.16 -0.30 -22.76
N LEU A 560 30.07 -0.25 -21.43
CA LEU A 560 28.83 -0.05 -20.69
C LEU A 560 28.42 1.44 -20.69
N ASP A 561 29.37 2.33 -20.39
CA ASP A 561 29.16 3.77 -20.44
C ASP A 561 30.27 4.50 -21.23
N PRO A 562 30.01 4.77 -22.52
CA PRO A 562 30.94 5.53 -23.36
C PRO A 562 31.09 7.01 -22.98
N ASN A 563 30.20 7.57 -22.14
CA ASN A 563 30.26 8.97 -21.72
C ASN A 563 30.97 9.15 -20.37
N LEU A 564 31.38 8.05 -19.72
CA LEU A 564 32.10 8.08 -18.45
C LEU A 564 33.58 8.45 -18.66
N VAL A 565 33.95 9.67 -18.24
CA VAL A 565 35.30 10.23 -18.40
C VAL A 565 36.35 9.35 -17.71
N GLU A 566 36.04 8.92 -16.49
CA GLU A 566 36.89 8.11 -15.62
C GLU A 566 37.21 6.75 -16.25
N ALA A 567 36.29 6.18 -17.03
CA ALA A 567 36.50 4.90 -17.71
C ALA A 567 37.56 5.02 -18.81
N TRP A 568 37.47 6.06 -19.64
CA TRP A 568 38.46 6.34 -20.69
C TRP A 568 39.82 6.72 -20.10
N GLN A 569 39.86 7.52 -19.04
CA GLN A 569 41.09 7.82 -18.31
C GLN A 569 41.74 6.55 -17.75
N THR A 570 40.97 5.69 -17.10
CA THR A 570 41.47 4.44 -16.51
C THR A 570 42.00 3.50 -17.59
N GLN A 571 41.30 3.37 -18.71
CA GLN A 571 41.77 2.61 -19.86
C GLN A 571 43.11 3.14 -20.37
N ALA A 572 43.25 4.46 -20.50
CA ALA A 572 44.48 5.10 -20.95
C ALA A 572 45.65 4.85 -19.97
N VAL A 573 45.43 4.98 -18.66
CA VAL A 573 46.45 4.69 -17.63
C VAL A 573 46.93 3.24 -17.72
N VAL A 574 46.01 2.29 -17.92
CA VAL A 574 46.37 0.88 -18.08
C VAL A 574 47.15 0.64 -19.38
N LEU A 575 46.77 1.28 -20.48
CA LEU A 575 47.49 1.20 -21.77
C LEU A 575 48.91 1.78 -21.67
N VAL A 576 49.12 2.84 -20.89
CA VAL A 576 50.46 3.37 -20.58
C VAL A 576 51.30 2.32 -19.85
N ALA A 577 50.72 1.63 -18.86
CA ALA A 577 51.42 0.56 -18.14
C ALA A 577 51.73 -0.68 -19.03
N LEU A 578 50.99 -0.84 -20.13
CA LEU A 578 51.23 -1.84 -21.17
C LEU A 578 52.16 -1.33 -22.30
N GLU A 579 52.72 -0.13 -22.16
CA GLU A 579 53.58 0.54 -23.15
C GLU A 579 52.91 0.80 -24.52
N GLN A 580 51.57 0.84 -24.56
CA GLN A 580 50.79 1.10 -25.78
C GLN A 580 50.42 2.59 -25.88
N TYR A 581 51.43 3.45 -26.02
CA TYR A 581 51.30 4.90 -25.89
C TYR A 581 50.34 5.54 -26.91
N GLU A 582 50.33 5.10 -28.17
CA GLU A 582 49.41 5.67 -29.18
C GLU A 582 47.94 5.39 -28.84
N LEU A 583 47.64 4.17 -28.39
CA LEU A 583 46.30 3.80 -27.96
C LEU A 583 45.91 4.54 -26.68
N ALA A 584 46.83 4.71 -25.73
CA ALA A 584 46.58 5.50 -24.53
C ALA A 584 46.22 6.95 -24.87
N LEU A 585 46.93 7.59 -25.81
CA LEU A 585 46.61 8.94 -26.27
C LEU A 585 45.23 9.00 -26.94
N SER A 586 44.82 7.96 -27.67
CA SER A 586 43.47 7.92 -28.26
C SER A 586 42.38 7.90 -27.18
N SER A 587 42.55 7.10 -26.12
CA SER A 587 41.62 7.05 -24.99
C SER A 587 41.59 8.36 -24.21
N TYR A 588 42.75 8.98 -23.94
CA TYR A 588 42.78 10.30 -23.28
C TYR A 588 42.13 11.41 -24.11
N ARG A 589 42.25 11.38 -25.44
CA ARG A 589 41.59 12.35 -26.32
C ARG A 589 40.08 12.20 -26.28
N ILE A 590 39.56 10.98 -26.25
CA ILE A 590 38.12 10.74 -26.06
C ILE A 590 37.67 11.24 -24.69
N ALA A 591 38.42 10.94 -23.62
CA ALA A 591 38.13 11.47 -22.28
C ALA A 591 38.10 13.01 -22.26
N LEU A 592 38.98 13.65 -23.01
CA LEU A 592 39.06 15.10 -23.13
C LEU A 592 37.93 15.69 -24.00
N ASP A 593 37.45 14.98 -25.01
CA ASP A 593 36.27 15.40 -25.79
C ASP A 593 35.01 15.42 -24.91
N LEU A 594 34.97 14.59 -23.85
CA LEU A 594 33.92 14.57 -22.85
C LEU A 594 34.12 15.64 -21.74
N ASP A 595 35.36 15.86 -21.29
CA ASP A 595 35.72 16.90 -20.33
C ASP A 595 36.95 17.69 -20.78
N MET A 596 36.70 18.78 -21.52
CA MET A 596 37.75 19.57 -22.16
C MET A 596 38.56 20.47 -21.22
N GLU A 597 38.06 20.67 -19.99
CA GLU A 597 38.68 21.54 -18.97
C GLU A 597 39.46 20.74 -17.92
N ASN A 598 39.56 19.42 -18.08
CA ASN A 598 40.28 18.56 -17.16
C ASN A 598 41.81 18.74 -17.22
N ALA A 599 42.38 19.45 -16.26
CA ALA A 599 43.81 19.71 -16.19
C ALA A 599 44.66 18.43 -16.02
N ASP A 600 44.12 17.39 -15.38
CA ASP A 600 44.83 16.12 -15.16
C ASP A 600 44.97 15.32 -16.47
N ILE A 601 43.92 15.28 -17.30
CA ILE A 601 43.97 14.63 -18.62
C ILE A 601 45.00 15.32 -19.52
N TRP A 602 44.98 16.65 -19.57
CA TRP A 602 45.97 17.43 -20.34
C TRP A 602 47.40 17.14 -19.88
N ALA A 603 47.64 17.04 -18.58
CA ALA A 603 48.94 16.69 -18.03
C ALA A 603 49.35 15.26 -18.41
N ALA A 604 48.42 14.30 -18.36
CA ALA A 604 48.66 12.91 -18.73
C ALA A 604 48.99 12.75 -20.22
N ILE A 605 48.24 13.39 -21.12
CA ILE A 605 48.56 13.46 -22.57
C ILE A 605 49.97 14.01 -22.75
N GLY A 606 50.28 15.12 -22.06
CA GLY A 606 51.59 15.73 -22.05
C GLY A 606 52.73 14.76 -21.74
N VAL A 607 52.60 14.01 -20.65
CA VAL A 607 53.61 13.03 -20.21
C VAL A 607 53.71 11.85 -21.18
N VAL A 608 52.59 11.34 -21.69
CA VAL A 608 52.56 10.17 -22.58
C VAL A 608 53.11 10.50 -23.96
N SER A 609 52.79 11.66 -24.53
CA SER A 609 53.33 12.08 -25.84
C SER A 609 54.85 12.21 -25.82
N LEU A 610 55.44 12.60 -24.69
CA LEU A 610 56.90 12.66 -24.53
C LEU A 610 57.57 11.27 -24.54
N GLN A 611 56.84 10.19 -24.24
CA GLN A 611 57.39 8.83 -24.34
C GLN A 611 57.58 8.37 -25.79
N LEU A 612 56.88 8.99 -26.76
CA LEU A 612 56.96 8.61 -28.17
C LEU A 612 58.26 9.10 -28.86
N GLN A 613 58.98 10.05 -28.26
CA GLN A 613 60.27 10.57 -28.73
C GLN A 613 60.31 11.04 -30.22
N THR A 614 59.15 11.37 -30.80
CA THR A 614 59.07 12.02 -32.11
C THR A 614 58.99 13.55 -31.94
N PRO A 615 59.54 14.35 -32.86
CA PRO A 615 59.46 15.81 -32.78
C PRO A 615 58.02 16.33 -32.71
N GLU A 616 57.11 15.69 -33.43
CA GLU A 616 55.69 16.05 -33.46
C GLU A 616 55.00 15.76 -32.12
N ALA A 617 55.23 14.58 -31.54
CA ALA A 617 54.66 14.21 -30.25
C ALA A 617 55.28 15.02 -29.10
N GLN A 618 56.55 15.41 -29.21
CA GLN A 618 57.20 16.29 -28.24
C GLN A 618 56.56 17.69 -28.24
N ALA A 619 56.28 18.25 -29.42
CA ALA A 619 55.59 19.53 -29.54
C ALA A 619 54.15 19.45 -29.00
N GLU A 620 53.42 18.38 -29.31
CA GLU A 620 52.08 18.12 -28.74
C GLU A 620 52.13 18.00 -27.21
N GLY A 621 53.10 17.25 -26.68
CA GLY A 621 53.26 17.01 -25.25
C GLY A 621 53.51 18.30 -24.48
N ILE A 622 54.42 19.16 -24.96
CA ILE A 622 54.71 20.46 -24.34
C ILE A 622 53.48 21.38 -24.40
N ALA A 623 52.74 21.38 -25.52
CA ALA A 623 51.51 22.18 -25.64
C ALA A 623 50.44 21.72 -24.65
N ALA A 624 50.24 20.41 -24.48
CA ALA A 624 49.31 19.81 -23.54
C ALA A 624 49.67 20.13 -22.07
N LEU A 625 50.96 20.05 -21.70
CA LEU A 625 51.42 20.41 -20.34
C LEU A 625 51.20 21.90 -20.04
N ASN A 626 51.46 22.79 -21.00
CA ASN A 626 51.17 24.21 -20.86
C ASN A 626 49.66 24.47 -20.70
N ARG A 627 48.82 23.74 -21.44
CA ARG A 627 47.37 23.83 -21.31
C ARG A 627 46.89 23.36 -19.93
N ALA A 628 47.46 22.28 -19.40
CA ALA A 628 47.18 21.80 -18.04
C ALA A 628 47.47 22.88 -16.98
N ILE A 629 48.59 23.60 -17.11
CA ILE A 629 48.96 24.69 -16.18
C ILE A 629 48.05 25.91 -16.34
N GLN A 630 47.61 26.22 -17.55
CA GLN A 630 46.63 27.30 -17.76
C GLN A 630 45.31 27.01 -17.05
N LEU A 631 44.86 25.75 -17.07
CA LEU A 631 43.63 25.30 -16.41
C LEU A 631 43.81 25.19 -14.89
N ASN A 632 44.93 24.61 -14.44
CA ASN A 632 45.31 24.51 -13.04
C ASN A 632 46.77 24.96 -12.85
N PRO A 633 47.01 26.20 -12.39
CA PRO A 633 48.36 26.74 -12.18
C PRO A 633 49.21 25.98 -11.16
N THR A 634 48.58 25.14 -10.32
CA THR A 634 49.27 24.32 -9.30
C THR A 634 49.50 22.88 -9.74
N GLN A 635 49.23 22.55 -11.01
CA GLN A 635 49.26 21.16 -11.45
C GLN A 635 50.67 20.56 -11.41
N ALA A 636 50.91 19.70 -10.42
CA ALA A 636 52.26 19.30 -10.01
C ALA A 636 52.98 18.46 -11.07
N ILE A 637 52.26 17.57 -11.76
CA ILE A 637 52.83 16.72 -12.82
C ILE A 637 53.30 17.59 -13.99
N ALA A 638 52.47 18.54 -14.42
CA ALA A 638 52.81 19.40 -15.55
C ALA A 638 54.02 20.30 -15.27
N LEU A 639 54.04 20.95 -14.10
CA LEU A 639 55.15 21.80 -13.67
C LEU A 639 56.46 21.03 -13.54
N LYS A 640 56.45 19.84 -12.93
CA LYS A 640 57.65 18.99 -12.79
C LYS A 640 58.17 18.52 -14.13
N THR A 641 57.29 18.08 -15.02
CA THR A 641 57.68 17.53 -16.33
C THR A 641 58.29 18.62 -17.21
N LEU A 642 57.71 19.82 -17.26
CA LEU A 642 58.29 20.94 -18.04
C LEU A 642 59.64 21.39 -17.50
N ALA A 643 59.80 21.48 -16.17
CA ALA A 643 61.09 21.85 -15.57
C ALA A 643 62.22 20.85 -15.92
N ILE A 644 61.89 19.55 -16.04
CA ILE A 644 62.85 18.52 -16.48
C ILE A 644 63.26 18.74 -17.93
N ILE A 645 62.32 19.07 -18.82
CA ILE A 645 62.58 19.32 -20.24
C ILE A 645 63.44 20.57 -20.43
N GLU A 646 63.13 21.65 -19.73
CA GLU A 646 63.89 22.90 -19.76
C GLU A 646 65.34 22.67 -19.34
N ALA A 647 65.56 21.96 -18.24
CA ALA A 647 66.90 21.62 -17.75
C ALA A 647 67.72 20.77 -18.74
N GLN A 648 67.08 19.86 -19.48
CA GLN A 648 67.74 19.07 -20.52
C GLN A 648 68.15 19.92 -21.73
N SER A 649 67.32 20.89 -22.13
CA SER A 649 67.60 21.79 -23.26
C SER A 649 68.74 22.78 -22.97
N GLU A 650 68.91 23.21 -21.73
CA GLU A 650 70.03 24.06 -21.30
C GLU A 650 71.37 23.28 -21.33
N THR A 651 71.36 21.99 -20.98
CA THR A 651 72.57 21.16 -21.04
C THR A 651 73.02 20.80 -22.47
N GLU A 652 72.10 20.75 -23.43
CA GLU A 652 72.44 20.49 -24.85
C GLU A 652 72.94 21.73 -25.59
N THR A 653 72.67 22.94 -25.07
CA THR A 653 73.13 24.21 -25.66
C THR A 653 74.48 24.69 -25.12
N GLU A 654 74.99 24.10 -24.03
CA GLU A 654 76.30 24.38 -23.44
C GLU A 654 77.44 23.43 -23.91
N ILE A 655 77.15 22.41 -24.73
CA ILE A 655 78.11 21.47 -25.36
C ILE A 655 78.37 21.89 -26.80
#